data_AF-A0A2S1JA32-F1
#
_entry.id   AF-A0A2S1JA32-F1
#
_cell.length_a   1.000
_cell.length_b   1.000
_cell.length_c   1.000
_cell.angle_alpha   90.00
_cell.angle_beta   90.00
_cell.angle_gamma   90.00
#
_symmetry.space_group_name_H-M   'P 1'
#
loop_
_entity.id
_entity.type
_entity.pdbx_description
1 polymer ?
#
loop_
_entity_poly.entity_id
_entity_poly.type
_entity_poly.pdbx_seq_one_letter_code
_entity_poly.pdbx_strand_id
1 'polypeptide(L)'
;MNDVTVVTSVTYPSPESLALVADVQYHEPYLSAALNRKFRGIVDPGFYAGFLPKPGGGMNLLITSVDGDKTAGAASVDIGEFYQVTIQHRKDISLALSAGKKYAIVLKGRYLLGEDTYQVNTTSHIHAAEFVTRTYTDSYQLGDGELLVCTVNIPAGVSAITQEMIDTSERINRTIGIDISDSVTSSRSDVAASSLAVKKAYDLAKSKYTAQDASTTQKGLVQLSSETNSDSETMAATPKAVKSVKDLADTKAPIESPSLTGTPTAPTAAQGTNSTQIANTAFVKAAITALINGAPGTLDTLKEIAAAINNDPNFSTTINNALALKAPLASPALTGIPTAPTAAQGTNNTQIATTAYVRAAISALVGSSPEALDTLNELAAALGNDPNFATTMTNALAGKQPLDATLTALAALATGANKLPYFTGKDTVAQTDLTSVGRDILAKTSTLAVIQYLGLRELGTSGEKIPLLSTANTWSARQTFNGGITGALTGNADTATKLKTARNINGVRFDGSGDININTLVSRGRVTALEANAQGTSGIQLYEAYNNGYPSPYGNVLHLKGATAAGEGELFIGWSGTSGAHAPVHIRSRRDTDSANWSEWAQVYTSKDSIPGVNVKGDQDTSGNAATATKLQTACTINGVSFDGSKDIELNPRSIGTINSTTMSFSGGAGWFKLATVTMPQASSVVSITLIGGAGFNVGSPQQAGISELVLRAGNGNPKGITGALWQRTSAGFTNFAWVNTSGDTYDIYVAIGNYATGVNIQWDYTSNASVTIHTSPAYSANKPEGLTDGSVYSLYISPHELYPVGAPIPWPSDTVPSGYALMQGQTFDKSAYPKLAAAYPSGVIPDMRSWTIKGKPASGRAVLSQEQDGIKSHTHSASASSTDLGTKTTSSFDYGTKTTSSFDYGTKTTNSAGNHSHNIPVGHTGAGNGVSAGYNAALGTGTTSSAGGHAHNVYIGAHNHTIGIGAHAHSVIIGPHGHTITVNATGNEENTVKNIAFNYIVRLA
;
A
#
# COMPACT_ATOMS: atom_id res chain seq x y z
N MET A 1 48.45 18.94 -57.45
CA MET A 1 47.41 18.09 -58.07
C MET A 1 46.15 18.29 -57.25
N ASN A 2 45.40 19.37 -57.49
CA ASN A 2 44.44 19.62 -58.58
C ASN A 2 43.04 19.11 -58.22
N ASP A 3 42.13 20.09 -58.14
CA ASP A 3 40.67 20.01 -58.06
C ASP A 3 40.04 19.30 -56.85
N VAL A 4 40.00 20.02 -55.73
CA VAL A 4 38.85 19.94 -54.80
C VAL A 4 38.01 21.19 -55.01
N THR A 5 37.07 21.14 -55.95
CA THR A 5 36.02 22.15 -56.06
C THR A 5 35.06 21.95 -54.89
N VAL A 6 35.35 22.55 -53.74
CA VAL A 6 34.37 22.71 -52.66
C VAL A 6 33.34 23.71 -53.15
N VAL A 7 32.18 23.23 -53.56
CA VAL A 7 31.01 24.06 -53.81
C VAL A 7 30.46 24.51 -52.45
N THR A 8 30.87 25.69 -51.98
CA THR A 8 30.06 26.47 -51.02
C THR A 8 28.84 27.00 -51.77
N SER A 9 27.61 27.05 -51.27
CA SER A 9 27.14 27.31 -49.91
C SER A 9 25.73 26.77 -49.77
N VAL A 10 25.42 26.09 -48.68
CA VAL A 10 24.04 26.05 -48.20
C VAL A 10 24.04 26.80 -46.88
N THR A 11 23.29 27.90 -46.84
CA THR A 11 23.02 28.65 -45.63
C THR A 11 22.30 27.71 -44.66
N TYR A 12 22.95 27.28 -43.58
CA TYR A 12 22.32 26.39 -42.60
C TYR A 12 22.01 27.12 -41.28
N PRO A 13 20.74 27.08 -40.83
CA PRO A 13 20.29 27.68 -39.56
C PRO A 13 20.72 26.81 -38.36
N SER A 14 20.10 26.97 -37.18
CA SER A 14 20.48 26.33 -35.90
C SER A 14 20.87 24.82 -36.00
N PRO A 15 21.60 24.24 -35.02
CA PRO A 15 22.07 22.84 -35.04
C PRO A 15 21.01 21.76 -35.34
N GLU A 16 19.72 22.09 -35.17
CA GLU A 16 18.58 21.23 -35.52
C GLU A 16 18.32 21.11 -37.04
N SER A 17 18.98 21.94 -37.85
CA SER A 17 18.79 22.00 -39.30
C SER A 17 19.82 21.21 -40.13
N LEU A 18 20.91 20.74 -39.50
CA LEU A 18 22.01 20.03 -40.16
C LEU A 18 21.57 18.65 -40.69
N ALA A 19 21.95 18.34 -41.93
CA ALA A 19 21.66 17.05 -42.57
C ALA A 19 22.49 15.89 -41.98
N LEU A 20 23.71 16.17 -41.53
CA LEU A 20 24.58 15.27 -40.78
C LEU A 20 24.90 15.87 -39.42
N VAL A 21 24.89 15.02 -38.39
CA VAL A 21 25.25 15.40 -37.03
C VAL A 21 26.13 14.31 -36.46
N ALA A 22 27.34 14.65 -36.04
CA ALA A 22 28.25 13.74 -35.35
C ALA A 22 28.12 13.92 -33.84
N ASP A 23 28.12 12.88 -33.02
CA ASP A 23 28.06 13.10 -31.57
C ASP A 23 29.27 13.92 -31.10
N VAL A 24 29.01 15.05 -30.42
CA VAL A 24 30.06 15.94 -29.89
C VAL A 24 30.50 15.37 -28.55
N GLN A 25 31.15 14.22 -28.56
CA GLN A 25 31.74 13.69 -27.33
C GLN A 25 33.14 13.22 -27.60
N TYR A 26 34.03 13.79 -26.79
CA TYR A 26 35.38 13.38 -26.43
C TYR A 26 35.87 12.09 -27.08
N HIS A 27 37.07 12.18 -27.63
CA HIS A 27 37.97 11.08 -27.99
C HIS A 27 37.92 9.94 -26.95
N GLU A 28 36.98 9.01 -27.10
CA GLU A 28 36.72 7.93 -26.15
C GLU A 28 37.29 6.61 -26.69
N PRO A 29 38.09 5.89 -25.89
CA PRO A 29 38.62 4.58 -26.29
C PRO A 29 37.49 3.56 -26.42
N TYR A 30 37.73 2.48 -27.19
CA TYR A 30 36.80 1.35 -27.35
C TYR A 30 36.45 0.71 -25.99
N LEU A 31 35.38 1.20 -25.35
CA LEU A 31 34.88 0.72 -24.07
C LEU A 31 33.39 0.36 -24.19
N SER A 32 33.00 -0.76 -23.58
CA SER A 32 31.62 -1.25 -23.57
C SER A 32 30.61 -0.24 -22.99
N ALA A 33 31.03 0.59 -22.02
CA ALA A 33 30.21 1.67 -21.46
C ALA A 33 29.98 2.83 -22.44
N ALA A 34 30.99 3.17 -23.26
CA ALA A 34 30.86 4.18 -24.32
C ALA A 34 29.97 3.65 -25.45
N LEU A 35 30.12 2.36 -25.81
CA LEU A 35 29.25 1.68 -26.77
C LEU A 35 27.77 1.67 -26.31
N ASN A 36 27.49 1.25 -25.08
CA ASN A 36 26.12 1.16 -24.56
C ASN A 36 25.40 2.53 -24.50
N ARG A 37 26.15 3.63 -24.34
CA ARG A 37 25.60 4.99 -24.40
C ARG A 37 25.33 5.43 -25.84
N LYS A 38 26.24 5.13 -26.77
CA LYS A 38 26.19 5.57 -28.19
C LYS A 38 25.26 4.72 -29.07
N PHE A 39 25.03 3.45 -28.75
CA PHE A 39 24.26 2.51 -29.57
C PHE A 39 22.81 2.26 -29.10
N ARG A 40 22.31 3.05 -28.12
CA ARG A 40 20.93 2.91 -27.60
C ARG A 40 19.90 3.26 -28.69
N GLY A 41 19.37 2.23 -29.36
CA GLY A 41 18.42 2.34 -30.47
C GLY A 41 19.01 2.18 -31.88
N ILE A 42 20.29 1.79 -32.02
CA ILE A 42 21.01 1.71 -33.31
C ILE A 42 21.37 0.26 -33.71
N VAL A 43 21.29 -0.73 -32.83
CA VAL A 43 21.74 -2.10 -33.15
C VAL A 43 20.59 -3.00 -33.63
N ASP A 44 20.40 -3.07 -34.94
CA ASP A 44 19.95 -4.30 -35.60
C ASP A 44 21.18 -5.01 -36.22
N PRO A 45 21.14 -6.33 -36.47
CA PRO A 45 22.26 -7.05 -37.06
C PRO A 45 22.57 -6.55 -38.48
N GLY A 46 23.77 -6.00 -38.68
CA GLY A 46 24.25 -5.44 -39.94
C GLY A 46 24.58 -3.96 -39.78
N PHE A 47 25.87 -3.63 -39.83
CA PHE A 47 26.32 -2.23 -39.86
C PHE A 47 25.71 -1.52 -41.08
N TYR A 48 25.36 -0.23 -40.92
CA TYR A 48 24.57 0.64 -41.80
C TYR A 48 23.03 0.54 -41.64
N ALA A 49 22.44 1.48 -40.90
CA ALA A 49 21.07 1.93 -41.18
C ALA A 49 21.17 3.23 -41.99
N GLY A 50 20.61 3.27 -43.21
CA GLY A 50 20.57 4.48 -44.05
C GLY A 50 21.87 4.81 -44.81
N PHE A 51 22.00 6.08 -45.22
CA PHE A 51 23.02 6.58 -46.17
C PHE A 51 22.97 5.86 -47.52
N LEU A 52 21.77 5.67 -48.06
CA LEU A 52 21.57 4.94 -49.30
C LEU A 52 21.72 5.85 -50.52
N PRO A 53 22.67 5.59 -51.42
CA PRO A 53 22.80 6.35 -52.66
C PRO A 53 21.72 5.92 -53.66
N LYS A 54 20.99 6.90 -54.20
CA LYS A 54 20.00 6.75 -55.27
C LYS A 54 20.10 7.90 -56.27
N PRO A 55 19.58 7.76 -57.50
CA PRO A 55 19.45 8.87 -58.44
C PRO A 55 18.64 10.04 -57.84
N GLY A 56 19.19 11.26 -57.89
CA GLY A 56 18.55 12.48 -57.36
C GLY A 56 17.87 13.36 -58.41
N GLY A 57 17.90 12.96 -59.68
CA GLY A 57 17.42 13.75 -60.83
C GLY A 57 18.53 14.58 -61.48
N GLY A 58 18.65 14.48 -62.82
CA GLY A 58 19.77 15.06 -63.56
C GLY A 58 21.12 14.50 -63.07
N MET A 59 22.15 15.33 -63.03
CA MET A 59 23.52 14.95 -62.63
C MET A 59 23.74 14.93 -61.10
N ASN A 60 22.68 14.71 -60.32
CA ASN A 60 22.74 14.68 -58.85
C ASN A 60 22.58 13.27 -58.30
N LEU A 61 23.47 12.92 -57.37
CA LEU A 61 23.36 11.73 -56.53
C LEU A 61 22.68 12.10 -55.22
N LEU A 62 21.58 11.41 -54.89
CA LEU A 62 20.86 11.62 -53.64
C LEU A 62 21.26 10.54 -52.64
N ILE A 63 21.78 10.94 -51.49
CA ILE A 63 22.01 10.05 -50.35
C ILE A 63 20.83 10.19 -49.40
N THR A 64 20.09 9.10 -49.17
CA THR A 64 18.88 9.14 -48.31
C THR A 64 19.11 8.52 -46.94
N SER A 65 18.46 9.10 -45.92
CA SER A 65 18.57 8.66 -44.52
C SER A 65 17.63 7.50 -44.17
N VAL A 66 16.61 7.26 -44.98
CA VAL A 66 15.52 6.31 -44.71
C VAL A 66 15.51 5.15 -45.71
N ASP A 67 15.26 3.95 -45.18
CA ASP A 67 14.91 2.74 -45.93
C ASP A 67 13.71 2.07 -45.23
N GLY A 68 12.54 2.09 -45.84
CA GLY A 68 11.30 1.61 -45.22
C GLY A 68 10.96 2.34 -43.91
N ASP A 69 10.75 1.59 -42.82
CA ASP A 69 10.21 2.08 -41.54
C ASP A 69 11.24 2.74 -40.59
N LYS A 70 12.51 2.87 -41.01
CA LYS A 70 13.58 3.46 -40.17
C LYS A 70 13.61 4.98 -40.29
N THR A 71 13.79 5.70 -39.18
CA THR A 71 13.59 7.17 -39.12
C THR A 71 14.85 8.03 -39.26
N ALA A 72 16.06 7.47 -39.14
CA ALA A 72 17.33 8.19 -39.37
C ALA A 72 18.49 7.22 -39.64
N GLY A 73 19.44 7.61 -40.49
CA GLY A 73 20.62 6.81 -40.78
C GLY A 73 21.73 7.02 -39.73
N ALA A 74 22.54 6.00 -39.46
CA ALA A 74 23.66 6.09 -38.50
C ALA A 74 24.91 5.33 -38.99
N ALA A 75 26.08 5.93 -38.82
CA ALA A 75 27.39 5.39 -39.19
C ALA A 75 28.40 5.66 -38.07
N SER A 76 29.39 4.78 -37.90
CA SER A 76 30.48 4.97 -36.95
C SER A 76 31.80 4.93 -37.69
N VAL A 77 32.64 5.94 -37.49
CA VAL A 77 33.86 6.18 -38.26
C VAL A 77 35.06 6.20 -37.31
N ASP A 78 36.05 5.36 -37.58
CA ASP A 78 37.28 5.33 -36.78
C ASP A 78 38.17 6.55 -37.10
N ILE A 79 38.71 7.17 -36.05
CA ILE A 79 39.71 8.24 -36.16
C ILE A 79 40.98 7.77 -35.44
N GLY A 80 42.02 7.44 -36.20
CA GLY A 80 43.22 6.80 -35.67
C GLY A 80 42.96 5.37 -35.16
N GLU A 81 43.85 4.86 -34.31
CA GLU A 81 43.85 3.44 -33.90
C GLU A 81 42.88 3.11 -32.76
N PHE A 82 42.46 4.10 -31.96
CA PHE A 82 41.74 3.84 -30.69
C PHE A 82 40.39 4.54 -30.54
N TYR A 83 39.98 5.35 -31.52
CA TYR A 83 38.87 6.30 -31.34
C TYR A 83 37.86 6.22 -32.46
N GLN A 84 36.62 6.55 -32.12
CA GLN A 84 35.49 6.46 -33.04
C GLN A 84 34.52 7.63 -32.88
N VAL A 85 34.04 8.16 -34.01
CA VAL A 85 33.01 9.21 -34.09
C VAL A 85 31.76 8.62 -34.71
N THR A 86 30.62 8.78 -34.05
CA THR A 86 29.31 8.36 -34.57
C THR A 86 28.64 9.52 -35.30
N ILE A 87 28.17 9.27 -36.51
CA ILE A 87 27.52 10.23 -37.41
C ILE A 87 26.07 9.79 -37.65
N GLN A 88 25.13 10.69 -37.44
CA GLN A 88 23.71 10.52 -37.72
C GLN A 88 23.31 11.31 -38.98
N HIS A 89 22.60 10.64 -39.88
CA HIS A 89 21.98 11.21 -41.07
C HIS A 89 20.53 11.57 -40.78
N ARG A 90 20.24 12.88 -40.70
CA ARG A 90 18.93 13.39 -40.31
C ARG A 90 18.04 13.75 -41.50
N LYS A 91 18.63 14.12 -42.65
CA LYS A 91 17.91 14.54 -43.86
C LYS A 91 18.70 14.17 -45.11
N ASP A 92 18.00 13.85 -46.19
CA ASP A 92 18.59 13.53 -47.50
C ASP A 92 19.58 14.61 -47.99
N ILE A 93 20.67 14.16 -48.63
CA ILE A 93 21.76 14.99 -49.14
C ILE A 93 21.92 14.79 -50.63
N SER A 94 21.90 15.88 -51.40
CA SER A 94 22.09 15.85 -52.85
C SER A 94 23.51 16.30 -53.22
N LEU A 95 24.22 15.49 -53.99
CA LEU A 95 25.59 15.72 -54.44
C LEU A 95 25.63 15.87 -55.96
N ALA A 96 26.06 17.03 -56.45
CA ALA A 96 26.21 17.28 -57.88
C ALA A 96 27.52 16.67 -58.42
N LEU A 97 27.43 15.84 -59.47
CA LEU A 97 28.56 15.18 -60.13
C LEU A 97 28.65 15.59 -61.61
N SER A 98 29.75 15.27 -62.28
CA SER A 98 29.96 15.58 -63.71
C SER A 98 30.13 14.31 -64.55
N ALA A 99 29.73 14.35 -65.82
CA ALA A 99 29.81 13.20 -66.71
C ALA A 99 31.27 12.87 -67.11
N GLY A 100 31.51 11.62 -67.50
CA GLY A 100 32.82 11.16 -67.98
C GLY A 100 33.84 10.84 -66.89
N LYS A 101 33.42 10.65 -65.64
CA LYS A 101 34.29 10.38 -64.49
C LYS A 101 33.69 9.30 -63.59
N LYS A 102 34.54 8.50 -62.93
CA LYS A 102 34.18 7.64 -61.81
C LYS A 102 34.43 8.40 -60.50
N TYR A 103 33.48 8.38 -59.58
CA TYR A 103 33.57 9.06 -58.29
C TYR A 103 33.56 8.07 -57.13
N ALA A 104 34.33 8.38 -56.09
CA ALA A 104 34.22 7.81 -54.76
C ALA A 104 33.39 8.77 -53.91
N ILE A 105 32.29 8.29 -53.33
CA ILE A 105 31.45 9.06 -52.42
C ILE A 105 31.79 8.61 -51.01
N VAL A 106 32.36 9.52 -50.23
CA VAL A 106 32.98 9.19 -48.94
C VAL A 106 32.28 9.96 -47.83
N LEU A 107 31.86 9.26 -46.79
CA LEU A 107 31.44 9.88 -45.55
C LEU A 107 32.67 10.12 -44.69
N LYS A 108 32.93 11.37 -44.32
CA LYS A 108 34.07 11.77 -43.52
C LYS A 108 33.61 12.34 -42.18
N GLY A 109 34.10 11.78 -41.08
CA GLY A 109 34.00 12.38 -39.75
C GLY A 109 35.28 13.17 -39.46
N ARG A 110 35.16 14.39 -38.91
CA ARG A 110 36.32 15.18 -38.47
C ARG A 110 36.18 15.57 -37.01
N TYR A 111 37.29 15.46 -36.29
CA TYR A 111 37.43 15.90 -34.91
C TYR A 111 38.81 16.50 -34.71
N LEU A 112 38.88 17.62 -33.98
CA LEU A 112 40.14 18.23 -33.57
C LEU A 112 40.04 18.59 -32.09
N LEU A 113 41.00 18.11 -31.29
CA LEU A 113 40.98 18.26 -29.85
C LEU A 113 41.13 19.75 -29.47
N GLY A 114 40.16 20.30 -28.76
CA GLY A 114 40.19 21.68 -28.27
C GLY A 114 39.66 22.74 -29.23
N GLU A 115 39.20 22.35 -30.42
CA GLU A 115 38.54 23.26 -31.36
C GLU A 115 37.05 22.90 -31.53
N ASP A 116 36.19 23.92 -31.51
CA ASP A 116 34.76 23.74 -31.77
C ASP A 116 34.56 23.38 -33.25
N THR A 117 33.73 22.38 -33.54
CA THR A 117 33.28 22.06 -34.91
C THR A 117 32.04 22.87 -35.28
N TYR A 118 31.69 22.93 -36.57
CA TYR A 118 30.54 23.65 -37.11
C TYR A 118 29.21 23.24 -36.45
N GLN A 119 29.15 22.03 -35.91
CA GLN A 119 28.00 21.52 -35.18
C GLN A 119 27.82 22.16 -33.80
N VAL A 120 28.92 22.56 -33.15
CA VAL A 120 28.95 23.18 -31.82
C VAL A 120 28.90 24.70 -31.94
N ASN A 121 29.64 25.25 -32.92
CA ASN A 121 29.74 26.67 -33.18
C ASN A 121 29.70 26.92 -34.69
N THR A 122 28.65 27.58 -35.16
CA THR A 122 28.42 27.88 -36.59
C THR A 122 29.43 28.85 -37.21
N THR A 123 30.34 29.41 -36.41
CA THR A 123 31.49 30.21 -36.90
C THR A 123 32.76 29.38 -37.13
N SER A 124 32.78 28.12 -36.68
CA SER A 124 33.87 27.19 -36.98
C SER A 124 33.94 26.92 -38.49
N HIS A 125 35.11 26.57 -39.01
CA HIS A 125 35.28 26.15 -40.41
C HIS A 125 35.43 24.63 -40.55
N ILE A 126 35.35 23.88 -39.43
CA ILE A 126 35.56 22.44 -39.38
C ILE A 126 34.21 21.73 -39.25
N HIS A 127 33.74 21.07 -40.31
CA HIS A 127 32.53 20.24 -40.22
C HIS A 127 32.77 19.00 -39.37
N ALA A 128 31.84 18.67 -38.45
CA ALA A 128 31.92 17.45 -37.64
C ALA A 128 31.73 16.17 -38.49
N ALA A 129 30.91 16.26 -39.53
CA ALA A 129 30.69 15.22 -40.51
C ALA A 129 30.33 15.82 -41.88
N GLU A 130 30.86 15.26 -42.96
CA GLU A 130 30.56 15.71 -44.33
C GLU A 130 30.68 14.58 -45.36
N PHE A 131 30.06 14.79 -46.53
CA PHE A 131 30.30 13.97 -47.71
C PHE A 131 31.39 14.59 -48.57
N VAL A 132 32.35 13.77 -48.96
CA VAL A 132 33.44 14.15 -49.86
C VAL A 132 33.29 13.35 -51.15
N THR A 133 33.28 14.05 -52.28
CA THR A 133 33.28 13.45 -53.62
C THR A 133 34.70 13.52 -54.19
N ARG A 134 35.25 12.38 -54.59
CA ARG A 134 36.61 12.31 -55.16
C ARG A 134 36.59 11.54 -56.46
N THR A 135 37.47 11.86 -57.40
CA THR A 135 37.64 11.01 -58.59
C THR A 135 38.23 9.67 -58.18
N TYR A 136 37.51 8.59 -58.47
CA TYR A 136 37.91 7.24 -58.14
C TYR A 136 38.94 6.74 -59.17
N THR A 137 40.04 6.19 -58.68
CA THR A 137 41.02 5.44 -59.46
C THR A 137 41.17 4.07 -58.81
N ASP A 138 41.65 3.06 -59.54
CA ASP A 138 41.81 1.71 -59.00
C ASP A 138 42.85 1.63 -57.85
N SER A 139 43.60 2.72 -57.63
CA SER A 139 44.53 2.90 -56.51
C SER A 139 43.96 3.72 -55.34
N TYR A 140 42.66 4.02 -55.34
CA TYR A 140 42.04 4.84 -54.31
C TYR A 140 42.12 4.19 -52.93
N GLN A 141 42.56 4.94 -51.93
CA GLN A 141 42.62 4.50 -50.53
C GLN A 141 41.81 5.47 -49.65
N LEU A 142 41.08 4.93 -48.68
CA LEU A 142 40.39 5.74 -47.67
C LEU A 142 41.42 6.29 -46.67
N GLY A 143 41.28 7.56 -46.29
CA GLY A 143 42.06 8.15 -45.21
C GLY A 143 41.49 7.84 -43.82
N ASP A 144 42.21 8.23 -42.77
CA ASP A 144 41.69 8.21 -41.40
C ASP A 144 40.40 9.03 -41.30
N GLY A 145 39.40 8.51 -40.58
CA GLY A 145 38.12 9.19 -40.43
C GLY A 145 37.20 9.10 -41.66
N GLU A 146 37.41 8.15 -42.57
CA GLU A 146 36.66 8.05 -43.84
C GLU A 146 36.02 6.68 -44.06
N LEU A 147 34.77 6.68 -44.56
CA LEU A 147 34.05 5.48 -45.02
C LEU A 147 33.61 5.64 -46.47
N LEU A 148 33.85 4.63 -47.30
CA LEU A 148 33.30 4.58 -48.66
C LEU A 148 31.81 4.25 -48.61
N VAL A 149 30.99 5.13 -49.19
CA VAL A 149 29.52 4.98 -49.23
C VAL A 149 29.08 4.34 -50.55
N CYS A 150 29.63 4.79 -51.66
CA CYS A 150 29.53 4.12 -52.96
C CYS A 150 30.60 4.64 -53.92
N THR A 151 30.76 3.94 -55.02
CA THR A 151 31.35 4.52 -56.22
C THR A 151 30.25 4.85 -57.22
N VAL A 152 30.45 5.89 -58.03
CA VAL A 152 29.51 6.25 -59.09
C VAL A 152 30.28 6.38 -60.40
N ASN A 153 30.07 5.45 -61.32
CA ASN A 153 30.71 5.45 -62.63
C ASN A 153 29.81 6.15 -63.66
N ILE A 154 30.14 7.38 -64.05
CA ILE A 154 29.31 8.18 -64.95
C ILE A 154 29.98 8.25 -66.33
N PRO A 155 29.44 7.57 -67.37
CA PRO A 155 29.97 7.64 -68.73
C PRO A 155 29.96 9.06 -69.31
N ALA A 156 30.81 9.32 -70.31
CA ALA A 156 30.82 10.60 -71.01
C ALA A 156 29.53 10.79 -71.83
N GLY A 157 28.98 12.00 -71.88
CA GLY A 157 27.77 12.34 -72.67
C GLY A 157 26.43 12.04 -71.98
N VAL A 158 26.45 11.51 -70.76
CA VAL A 158 25.25 11.26 -69.94
C VAL A 158 24.75 12.55 -69.28
N SER A 159 23.44 12.76 -69.26
CA SER A 159 22.78 13.94 -68.64
C SER A 159 22.09 13.65 -67.31
N ALA A 160 22.03 12.39 -66.88
CA ALA A 160 21.49 12.00 -65.58
C ALA A 160 22.15 10.74 -64.98
N ILE A 161 22.31 10.72 -63.66
CA ILE A 161 22.79 9.53 -62.92
C ILE A 161 21.67 8.50 -62.84
N THR A 162 21.95 7.24 -63.21
CA THR A 162 21.02 6.11 -63.08
C THR A 162 21.45 5.16 -61.96
N GLN A 163 20.56 4.27 -61.53
CA GLN A 163 20.86 3.31 -60.45
C GLN A 163 22.03 2.38 -60.82
N GLU A 164 22.15 2.00 -62.09
CA GLU A 164 23.22 1.12 -62.60
C GLU A 164 24.61 1.80 -62.56
N MET A 165 24.65 3.12 -62.49
CA MET A 165 25.90 3.88 -62.36
C MET A 165 26.42 3.90 -60.92
N ILE A 166 25.60 3.49 -59.93
CA ILE A 166 25.92 3.51 -58.51
C ILE A 166 26.32 2.11 -58.07
N ASP A 167 27.54 1.96 -57.55
CA ASP A 167 28.06 0.71 -57.04
C ASP A 167 28.35 0.81 -55.54
N THR A 168 27.64 0.00 -54.75
CA THR A 168 27.78 -0.10 -53.30
C THR A 168 28.52 -1.35 -52.85
N SER A 169 29.01 -2.20 -53.77
CA SER A 169 29.65 -3.48 -53.46
C SER A 169 30.95 -3.33 -52.66
N GLU A 170 31.65 -2.20 -52.82
CA GLU A 170 32.88 -1.87 -52.09
C GLU A 170 32.64 -1.26 -50.70
N ARG A 171 31.38 -1.23 -50.22
CA ARG A 171 31.09 -0.85 -48.82
C ARG A 171 31.69 -1.88 -47.87
N ILE A 172 32.76 -1.50 -47.18
CA ILE A 172 33.43 -2.37 -46.21
C ILE A 172 32.59 -2.42 -44.92
N ASN A 173 31.97 -3.58 -44.63
CA ASN A 173 31.46 -3.88 -43.29
C ASN A 173 32.63 -4.10 -42.33
N ARG A 174 33.19 -3.02 -41.79
CA ARG A 174 34.26 -3.10 -40.78
C ARG A 174 33.63 -3.47 -39.44
N THR A 175 34.01 -4.61 -38.88
CA THR A 175 33.66 -5.01 -37.50
C THR A 175 34.10 -3.88 -36.56
N ILE A 176 33.17 -3.30 -35.76
CA ILE A 176 33.57 -2.44 -34.63
C ILE A 176 34.62 -3.24 -33.85
N GLY A 177 35.78 -2.67 -33.50
CA GLY A 177 36.93 -3.36 -32.89
C GLY A 177 36.70 -4.04 -31.53
N ILE A 178 35.65 -4.84 -31.41
CA ILE A 178 35.20 -5.60 -30.26
C ILE A 178 34.67 -6.95 -30.81
N ASP A 179 35.28 -8.06 -30.40
CA ASP A 179 34.83 -9.40 -30.79
C ASP A 179 33.51 -9.74 -30.06
N ILE A 180 32.48 -10.19 -30.78
CA ILE A 180 31.26 -10.68 -30.15
C ILE A 180 31.47 -12.14 -29.75
N SER A 181 31.38 -12.44 -28.45
CA SER A 181 31.62 -13.78 -27.91
C SER A 181 30.40 -14.34 -27.21
N ASP A 182 30.19 -15.65 -27.34
CA ASP A 182 29.23 -16.43 -26.57
C ASP A 182 29.74 -16.80 -25.16
N SER A 183 30.95 -16.36 -24.81
CA SER A 183 31.58 -16.62 -23.52
C SER A 183 31.01 -15.71 -22.42
N VAL A 184 30.66 -16.30 -21.27
CA VAL A 184 30.13 -15.59 -20.10
C VAL A 184 31.21 -15.23 -19.07
N THR A 185 32.47 -15.53 -19.36
CA THR A 185 33.60 -15.38 -18.42
C THR A 185 34.78 -14.62 -19.03
N SER A 186 34.55 -13.87 -20.11
CA SER A 186 35.63 -13.08 -20.73
C SER A 186 36.09 -11.97 -19.77
N SER A 187 37.40 -11.88 -19.53
CA SER A 187 38.04 -10.77 -18.82
C SER A 187 38.63 -9.71 -19.75
N ARG A 188 38.45 -9.89 -21.06
CA ARG A 188 38.93 -9.02 -22.13
C ARG A 188 37.94 -7.86 -22.35
N SER A 189 38.43 -6.63 -22.33
CA SER A 189 37.61 -5.41 -22.50
C SER A 189 37.21 -5.13 -23.95
N ASP A 190 37.86 -5.80 -24.90
CA ASP A 190 37.61 -5.77 -26.33
C ASP A 190 36.71 -6.93 -26.80
N VAL A 191 35.95 -7.56 -25.89
CA VAL A 191 35.01 -8.65 -26.22
C VAL A 191 33.64 -8.34 -25.62
N ALA A 192 32.62 -8.20 -26.48
CA ALA A 192 31.23 -7.99 -26.07
C ALA A 192 30.47 -9.30 -25.98
N ALA A 193 29.57 -9.41 -25.00
CA ALA A 193 28.69 -10.56 -24.85
C ALA A 193 27.66 -10.60 -25.99
N SER A 194 27.59 -11.71 -26.71
CA SER A 194 26.50 -11.98 -27.64
C SER A 194 25.16 -12.13 -26.89
N SER A 195 24.04 -12.07 -27.60
CA SER A 195 22.73 -12.41 -27.02
C SER A 195 22.69 -13.83 -26.44
N LEU A 196 23.48 -14.76 -26.99
CA LEU A 196 23.65 -16.11 -26.46
C LEU A 196 24.52 -16.13 -25.19
N ALA A 197 25.57 -15.32 -25.09
CA ALA A 197 26.31 -15.14 -23.83
C ALA A 197 25.43 -14.53 -22.75
N VAL A 198 24.64 -13.50 -23.07
CA VAL A 198 23.71 -12.88 -22.12
C VAL A 198 22.65 -13.88 -21.67
N LYS A 199 22.11 -14.68 -22.60
CA LYS A 199 21.17 -15.75 -22.27
C LYS A 199 21.82 -16.86 -21.44
N LYS A 200 23.04 -17.28 -21.76
CA LYS A 200 23.83 -18.23 -20.94
C LYS A 200 24.15 -17.66 -19.57
N ALA A 201 24.44 -16.36 -19.43
CA ALA A 201 24.69 -15.71 -18.15
C ALA A 201 23.40 -15.57 -17.32
N TYR A 202 22.27 -15.30 -17.96
CA TYR A 202 20.95 -15.33 -17.34
C TYR A 202 20.57 -16.75 -16.90
N ASP A 203 20.72 -17.75 -17.77
CA ASP A 203 20.47 -19.16 -17.47
C ASP A 203 21.47 -19.68 -16.41
N LEU A 204 22.71 -19.20 -16.39
CA LEU A 204 23.71 -19.50 -15.36
C LEU A 204 23.41 -18.81 -14.03
N ALA A 205 22.98 -17.55 -14.03
CA ALA A 205 22.54 -16.85 -12.83
C ALA A 205 21.26 -17.48 -12.26
N LYS A 206 20.33 -17.87 -13.13
CA LYS A 206 19.08 -18.57 -12.80
C LYS A 206 19.32 -20.01 -12.34
N SER A 207 20.32 -20.70 -12.89
CA SER A 207 20.74 -22.04 -12.42
C SER A 207 21.67 -22.01 -11.22
N LYS A 208 22.41 -20.91 -10.98
CA LYS A 208 23.16 -20.69 -9.72
C LYS A 208 22.26 -20.17 -8.58
N TYR A 209 21.13 -19.54 -8.90
CA TYR A 209 19.98 -19.41 -8.00
C TYR A 209 19.05 -20.65 -8.12
N THR A 210 19.63 -21.85 -7.99
CA THR A 210 18.90 -23.09 -7.70
C THR A 210 18.85 -23.35 -6.21
N ALA A 211 18.65 -22.29 -5.43
CA ALA A 211 18.26 -22.51 -4.05
C ALA A 211 16.85 -23.08 -4.07
N GLN A 212 16.75 -24.41 -3.93
CA GLN A 212 15.49 -25.04 -3.58
C GLN A 212 15.08 -24.54 -2.20
N ASP A 213 13.77 -24.52 -1.91
CA ASP A 213 13.33 -24.22 -0.56
C ASP A 213 13.94 -25.26 0.39
N ALA A 214 14.44 -24.81 1.54
CA ALA A 214 14.96 -25.71 2.55
C ALA A 214 13.82 -26.58 3.07
N SER A 215 14.02 -27.90 3.11
CA SER A 215 13.14 -28.84 3.80
C SER A 215 13.89 -29.56 4.92
N THR A 216 13.18 -30.40 5.68
CA THR A 216 13.78 -31.28 6.70
C THR A 216 14.81 -32.26 6.13
N THR A 217 14.81 -32.50 4.81
CA THR A 217 15.68 -33.46 4.12
C THR A 217 16.58 -32.82 3.06
N GLN A 218 16.41 -31.53 2.77
CA GLN A 218 17.12 -30.82 1.71
C GLN A 218 17.59 -29.43 2.17
N LYS A 219 18.89 -29.16 2.02
CA LYS A 219 19.45 -27.84 2.32
C LYS A 219 19.04 -26.83 1.25
N GLY A 220 18.55 -25.65 1.65
CA GLY A 220 17.96 -24.67 0.75
C GLY A 220 17.73 -23.29 1.39
N LEU A 221 16.88 -22.45 0.79
CA LEU A 221 16.41 -21.19 1.37
C LEU A 221 15.19 -21.42 2.26
N VAL A 222 15.24 -20.97 3.51
CA VAL A 222 14.13 -21.12 4.47
C VAL A 222 13.10 -20.01 4.25
N GLN A 223 11.88 -20.37 3.85
CA GLN A 223 10.76 -19.43 3.80
C GLN A 223 10.20 -19.19 5.21
N LEU A 224 9.66 -18.00 5.52
CA LEU A 224 9.16 -17.69 6.86
C LEU A 224 7.62 -17.61 6.87
N SER A 225 6.97 -18.39 7.73
CA SER A 225 5.52 -18.33 7.96
C SER A 225 5.17 -17.75 9.33
N SER A 226 4.17 -16.86 9.36
CA SER A 226 3.60 -16.35 10.62
C SER A 226 2.31 -17.06 11.03
N GLU A 227 1.93 -18.12 10.32
CA GLU A 227 0.80 -18.97 10.69
C GLU A 227 1.16 -19.82 11.90
N THR A 228 0.22 -20.00 12.83
CA THR A 228 0.43 -20.81 14.04
C THR A 228 0.11 -22.29 13.84
N ASN A 229 -0.32 -22.68 12.64
CA ASN A 229 -0.78 -24.02 12.26
C ASN A 229 -0.23 -24.45 10.88
N SER A 230 0.89 -23.89 10.44
CA SER A 230 1.52 -24.29 9.18
C SER A 230 2.01 -25.74 9.28
N ASP A 231 1.61 -26.57 8.33
CA ASP A 231 2.07 -27.95 8.13
C ASP A 231 3.20 -28.03 7.08
N SER A 232 3.68 -26.89 6.61
CA SER A 232 4.71 -26.81 5.58
C SER A 232 6.09 -27.14 6.15
N GLU A 233 6.70 -28.20 5.61
CA GLU A 233 8.09 -28.56 5.92
C GLU A 233 9.13 -27.67 5.22
N THR A 234 8.69 -26.76 4.34
CA THR A 234 9.57 -25.82 3.61
C THR A 234 9.58 -24.40 4.19
N MET A 235 8.78 -24.16 5.25
CA MET A 235 8.65 -22.85 5.89
C MET A 235 9.00 -22.93 7.39
N ALA A 236 9.89 -22.06 7.87
CA ALA A 236 10.14 -21.90 9.30
C ALA A 236 9.16 -20.91 9.94
N ALA A 237 8.78 -21.19 11.19
CA ALA A 237 7.95 -20.30 11.98
C ALA A 237 8.67 -18.98 12.30
N THR A 238 7.99 -17.84 12.10
CA THR A 238 8.52 -16.54 12.53
C THR A 238 8.48 -16.41 14.05
N PRO A 239 9.27 -15.49 14.64
CA PRO A 239 9.14 -15.14 16.06
C PRO A 239 7.71 -14.73 16.45
N LYS A 240 6.93 -14.18 15.52
CA LYS A 240 5.51 -13.86 15.72
C LYS A 240 4.67 -15.14 15.86
N ALA A 241 4.82 -16.12 14.97
CA ALA A 241 4.15 -17.42 15.10
C ALA A 241 4.57 -18.15 16.38
N VAL A 242 5.87 -18.19 16.68
CA VAL A 242 6.39 -18.82 17.91
C VAL A 242 5.86 -18.12 19.16
N LYS A 243 5.82 -16.78 19.18
CA LYS A 243 5.24 -16.02 20.29
C LYS A 243 3.74 -16.29 20.42
N SER A 244 2.98 -16.30 19.32
CA SER A 244 1.55 -16.59 19.35
C SER A 244 1.25 -18.01 19.82
N VAL A 245 2.05 -19.00 19.42
CA VAL A 245 1.96 -20.38 19.92
C VAL A 245 2.38 -20.47 21.39
N LYS A 246 3.40 -19.72 21.82
CA LYS A 246 3.85 -19.66 23.22
C LYS A 246 2.82 -18.98 24.11
N ASP A 247 2.26 -17.85 23.70
CA ASP A 247 1.17 -17.16 24.39
C ASP A 247 -0.05 -18.09 24.50
N LEU A 248 -0.37 -18.84 23.44
CA LEU A 248 -1.44 -19.85 23.47
C LEU A 248 -1.09 -21.00 24.41
N ALA A 249 0.11 -21.57 24.36
CA ALA A 249 0.55 -22.66 25.22
C ALA A 249 0.59 -22.26 26.70
N ASP A 250 0.98 -21.02 27.00
CA ASP A 250 0.94 -20.45 28.35
C ASP A 250 -0.50 -20.32 28.89
N THR A 251 -1.52 -20.34 28.02
CA THR A 251 -2.95 -20.40 28.41
C THR A 251 -3.53 -21.82 28.49
N LYS A 252 -2.75 -22.86 28.14
CA LYS A 252 -3.18 -24.26 28.20
C LYS A 252 -2.55 -24.96 29.39
N ALA A 253 -3.28 -25.87 30.02
CA ALA A 253 -2.74 -26.70 31.08
C ALA A 253 -1.87 -27.85 30.49
N PRO A 254 -0.82 -28.32 31.19
CA PRO A 254 -0.03 -29.48 30.76
C PRO A 254 -0.89 -30.71 30.50
N ILE A 255 -0.54 -31.50 29.46
CA ILE A 255 -1.33 -32.67 29.05
C ILE A 255 -1.28 -33.81 30.09
N GLU A 256 -0.15 -33.94 30.77
CA GLU A 256 0.06 -34.88 31.87
C GLU A 256 0.07 -34.14 33.21
N SER A 257 -0.85 -34.50 34.11
CA SER A 257 -0.94 -33.95 35.47
C SER A 257 -0.98 -32.42 35.56
N PRO A 258 -1.96 -31.75 34.90
CA PRO A 258 -2.10 -30.29 35.01
C PRO A 258 -2.34 -29.88 36.47
N SER A 259 -1.50 -28.99 37.00
CA SER A 259 -1.74 -28.35 38.30
C SER A 259 -2.80 -27.26 38.14
N LEU A 260 -4.04 -27.56 38.55
CA LEU A 260 -5.15 -26.62 38.48
C LEU A 260 -5.18 -25.75 39.74
N THR A 261 -4.71 -24.50 39.66
CA THR A 261 -4.79 -23.49 40.74
C THR A 261 -5.93 -22.49 40.48
N GLY A 262 -6.61 -21.99 41.52
CA GLY A 262 -7.78 -21.09 41.40
C GLY A 262 -9.12 -21.83 41.33
N THR A 263 -10.13 -21.26 40.64
CA THR A 263 -11.48 -21.83 40.43
C THR A 263 -11.69 -22.22 38.95
N PRO A 264 -11.14 -23.36 38.48
CA PRO A 264 -11.25 -23.78 37.08
C PRO A 264 -12.71 -24.09 36.70
N THR A 265 -13.16 -23.59 35.55
CA THR A 265 -14.47 -23.92 34.98
C THR A 265 -14.32 -25.03 33.93
N ALA A 266 -15.19 -26.03 33.97
CA ALA A 266 -15.25 -27.11 32.98
C ALA A 266 -16.70 -27.25 32.49
N PRO A 267 -16.95 -27.66 31.23
CA PRO A 267 -18.30 -27.95 30.75
C PRO A 267 -18.96 -29.05 31.58
N THR A 268 -20.23 -28.87 31.96
CA THR A 268 -21.00 -29.88 32.70
C THR A 268 -21.28 -31.07 31.78
N ALA A 269 -20.69 -32.23 32.10
CA ALA A 269 -20.94 -33.46 31.36
C ALA A 269 -22.42 -33.86 31.41
N ALA A 270 -22.89 -34.58 30.39
CA ALA A 270 -24.22 -35.14 30.40
C ALA A 270 -24.31 -36.32 31.39
N GLN A 271 -25.50 -36.59 31.92
CA GLN A 271 -25.71 -37.68 32.87
C GLN A 271 -25.39 -39.03 32.21
N GLY A 272 -24.59 -39.88 32.88
CA GLY A 272 -24.14 -41.18 32.36
C GLY A 272 -22.82 -41.17 31.57
N THR A 273 -22.15 -40.01 31.42
CA THR A 273 -20.80 -39.95 30.83
C THR A 273 -19.79 -40.73 31.69
N ASN A 274 -19.07 -41.69 31.10
CA ASN A 274 -18.07 -42.55 31.75
C ASN A 274 -16.64 -42.40 31.16
N SER A 275 -16.33 -41.19 30.66
CA SER A 275 -15.01 -40.87 30.08
C SER A 275 -14.06 -40.25 31.11
N THR A 276 -12.85 -39.88 30.68
CA THR A 276 -11.81 -39.20 31.48
C THR A 276 -12.05 -37.69 31.69
N GLN A 277 -13.25 -37.18 31.38
CA GLN A 277 -13.61 -35.76 31.54
C GLN A 277 -13.65 -35.36 33.03
N ILE A 278 -13.13 -34.16 33.36
CA ILE A 278 -13.17 -33.62 34.73
C ILE A 278 -14.62 -33.41 35.17
N ALA A 279 -15.03 -34.06 36.27
CA ALA A 279 -16.32 -33.86 36.89
C ALA A 279 -16.40 -32.49 37.57
N ASN A 280 -17.23 -31.58 37.04
CA ASN A 280 -17.42 -30.25 37.63
C ASN A 280 -18.48 -30.27 38.75
N THR A 281 -18.54 -29.21 39.56
CA THR A 281 -19.48 -29.11 40.69
C THR A 281 -20.94 -29.28 40.28
N ALA A 282 -21.34 -28.82 39.09
CA ALA A 282 -22.70 -28.97 38.59
C ALA A 282 -23.03 -30.42 38.21
N PHE A 283 -22.11 -31.14 37.58
CA PHE A 283 -22.25 -32.56 37.23
C PHE A 283 -22.29 -33.42 38.49
N VAL A 284 -21.41 -33.16 39.45
CA VAL A 284 -21.40 -33.87 40.75
C VAL A 284 -22.70 -33.58 41.51
N LYS A 285 -23.15 -32.32 41.57
CA LYS A 285 -24.45 -31.99 42.16
C LYS A 285 -25.61 -32.67 41.43
N ALA A 286 -25.61 -32.72 40.10
CA ALA A 286 -26.65 -33.38 39.31
C ALA A 286 -26.64 -34.90 39.49
N ALA A 287 -25.46 -35.53 39.52
CA ALA A 287 -25.30 -36.96 39.78
C ALA A 287 -25.70 -37.32 41.22
N ILE A 288 -25.32 -36.49 42.20
CA ILE A 288 -25.75 -36.64 43.60
C ILE A 288 -27.25 -36.42 43.72
N THR A 289 -27.82 -35.38 43.09
CA THR A 289 -29.26 -35.10 43.09
C THR A 289 -30.04 -36.23 42.43
N ALA A 290 -29.51 -36.82 41.36
CA ALA A 290 -30.12 -37.96 40.70
C ALA A 290 -29.96 -39.28 41.45
N LEU A 291 -28.87 -39.46 42.21
CA LEU A 291 -28.71 -40.57 43.14
C LEU A 291 -29.69 -40.43 44.32
N ILE A 292 -29.87 -39.21 44.84
CA ILE A 292 -30.79 -38.89 45.93
C ILE A 292 -32.25 -39.02 45.47
N ASN A 293 -32.58 -38.52 44.27
CA ASN A 293 -33.94 -38.59 43.70
C ASN A 293 -34.25 -39.94 43.04
N GLY A 294 -33.23 -40.70 42.67
CA GLY A 294 -33.33 -42.06 42.11
C GLY A 294 -33.31 -43.14 43.19
N ALA A 295 -32.91 -42.81 44.42
CA ALA A 295 -33.10 -43.67 45.57
C ALA A 295 -34.61 -43.69 45.91
N PRO A 296 -35.26 -44.86 45.97
CA PRO A 296 -36.64 -44.95 46.46
C PRO A 296 -36.71 -44.32 47.85
N GLY A 297 -37.83 -43.67 48.18
CA GLY A 297 -38.08 -42.94 49.44
C GLY A 297 -38.08 -43.79 50.72
N THR A 298 -37.40 -44.93 50.70
CA THR A 298 -37.08 -45.86 51.79
C THR A 298 -35.59 -45.80 52.16
N LEU A 299 -34.83 -44.83 51.65
CA LEU A 299 -33.38 -44.73 51.81
C LEU A 299 -32.90 -43.34 52.30
N ASP A 300 -33.77 -42.51 52.91
CA ASP A 300 -33.31 -41.40 53.78
C ASP A 300 -33.13 -41.91 55.22
N THR A 301 -32.24 -42.90 55.37
CA THR A 301 -32.18 -43.74 56.57
C THR A 301 -31.87 -42.95 57.84
N LEU A 302 -31.07 -41.88 57.78
CA LEU A 302 -30.74 -41.12 58.99
C LEU A 302 -31.88 -40.22 59.45
N LYS A 303 -32.68 -39.69 58.53
CA LYS A 303 -33.85 -38.84 58.85
C LYS A 303 -35.07 -39.69 59.23
N GLU A 304 -35.25 -40.83 58.57
CA GLU A 304 -36.26 -41.83 58.92
C GLU A 304 -35.95 -42.49 60.27
N ILE A 305 -34.69 -42.83 60.58
CA ILE A 305 -34.32 -43.36 61.90
C ILE A 305 -34.52 -42.30 62.98
N ALA A 306 -34.10 -41.05 62.77
CA ALA A 306 -34.30 -39.96 63.73
C ALA A 306 -35.79 -39.68 64.02
N ALA A 307 -36.64 -39.75 63.00
CA ALA A 307 -38.10 -39.61 63.15
C ALA A 307 -38.75 -40.86 63.78
N ALA A 308 -38.32 -42.06 63.40
CA ALA A 308 -38.87 -43.33 63.90
C ALA A 308 -38.54 -43.61 65.37
N ILE A 309 -37.39 -43.14 65.86
CA ILE A 309 -37.03 -43.19 67.28
C ILE A 309 -37.42 -41.91 68.05
N ASN A 310 -38.17 -41.00 67.40
CA ASN A 310 -38.65 -39.75 67.97
C ASN A 310 -37.54 -38.82 68.52
N ASN A 311 -36.33 -38.93 67.98
CA ASN A 311 -35.11 -38.31 68.52
C ASN A 311 -34.79 -38.67 69.98
N ASP A 312 -35.16 -39.86 70.45
CA ASP A 312 -34.87 -40.31 71.83
C ASP A 312 -33.40 -40.80 71.97
N PRO A 313 -32.51 -40.06 72.67
CA PRO A 313 -31.13 -40.47 72.88
C PRO A 313 -30.99 -41.72 73.76
N ASN A 314 -32.06 -42.18 74.42
CA ASN A 314 -32.10 -43.37 75.26
C ASN A 314 -32.90 -44.52 74.64
N PHE A 315 -33.05 -44.54 73.30
CA PHE A 315 -33.88 -45.51 72.57
C PHE A 315 -33.70 -46.98 73.01
N SER A 316 -32.47 -47.41 73.33
CA SER A 316 -32.20 -48.76 73.85
C SER A 316 -32.90 -49.02 75.20
N THR A 317 -32.91 -48.05 76.10
CA THR A 317 -33.62 -48.12 77.39
C THR A 317 -35.13 -48.11 77.18
N THR A 318 -35.64 -47.29 76.26
CA THR A 318 -37.06 -47.19 75.92
C THR A 318 -37.60 -48.50 75.32
N ILE A 319 -36.86 -49.12 74.40
CA ILE A 319 -37.21 -50.42 73.82
C ILE A 319 -37.09 -51.54 74.84
N ASN A 320 -36.04 -51.57 75.67
CA ASN A 320 -35.88 -52.59 76.71
C ASN A 320 -37.02 -52.52 77.76
N ASN A 321 -37.46 -51.32 78.14
CA ASN A 321 -38.63 -51.13 79.01
C ASN A 321 -39.95 -51.54 78.33
N ALA A 322 -40.10 -51.28 77.03
CA ALA A 322 -41.27 -51.69 76.26
C ALA A 322 -41.33 -53.22 76.06
N LEU A 323 -40.18 -53.88 75.91
CA LEU A 323 -40.08 -55.34 75.79
C LEU A 323 -40.35 -56.03 77.14
N ALA A 324 -39.95 -55.41 78.25
CA ALA A 324 -40.26 -55.87 79.61
C ALA A 324 -41.77 -55.84 79.94
N LEU A 325 -42.58 -55.14 79.15
CA LEU A 325 -44.05 -55.12 79.25
C LEU A 325 -44.75 -56.17 78.37
N LYS A 326 -44.02 -56.99 77.60
CA LYS A 326 -44.58 -58.04 76.72
C LYS A 326 -44.47 -59.41 77.38
N ALA A 327 -45.50 -60.24 77.28
CA ALA A 327 -45.48 -61.61 77.79
C ALA A 327 -44.67 -62.55 76.87
N PRO A 328 -44.00 -63.60 77.40
CA PRO A 328 -43.24 -64.56 76.60
C PRO A 328 -44.08 -65.29 75.54
N LEU A 329 -43.48 -65.57 74.37
CA LEU A 329 -44.16 -66.17 73.21
C LEU A 329 -44.61 -67.63 73.43
N ALA A 330 -44.01 -68.36 74.38
CA ALA A 330 -44.37 -69.73 74.73
C ALA A 330 -44.85 -69.82 76.19
N SER A 331 -46.09 -70.28 76.38
CA SER A 331 -46.73 -70.52 77.70
C SER A 331 -46.65 -69.36 78.70
N PRO A 332 -47.12 -68.14 78.36
CA PRO A 332 -47.11 -67.03 79.30
C PRO A 332 -48.07 -67.28 80.48
N ALA A 333 -47.55 -67.20 81.71
CA ALA A 333 -48.38 -67.23 82.92
C ALA A 333 -49.02 -65.85 83.13
N LEU A 334 -50.33 -65.73 82.89
CA LEU A 334 -51.08 -64.48 83.11
C LEU A 334 -51.60 -64.44 84.56
N THR A 335 -50.99 -63.62 85.41
CA THR A 335 -51.45 -63.36 86.80
C THR A 335 -52.07 -61.96 86.91
N GLY A 336 -53.17 -61.81 87.67
CA GLY A 336 -53.94 -60.55 87.77
C GLY A 336 -55.26 -60.59 86.98
N ILE A 337 -55.80 -59.42 86.58
CA ILE A 337 -56.98 -59.29 85.71
C ILE A 337 -56.53 -58.82 84.30
N PRO A 338 -56.15 -59.74 83.39
CA PRO A 338 -55.68 -59.37 82.05
C PRO A 338 -56.82 -58.82 81.17
N THR A 339 -56.60 -57.67 80.53
CA THR A 339 -57.52 -57.06 79.56
C THR A 339 -57.11 -57.47 78.13
N ALA A 340 -58.04 -58.00 77.34
CA ALA A 340 -57.81 -58.39 75.96
C ALA A 340 -58.76 -57.63 75.01
N PRO A 341 -58.40 -57.40 73.73
CA PRO A 341 -59.29 -56.83 72.74
C PRO A 341 -60.49 -57.75 72.49
N THR A 342 -61.68 -57.18 72.42
CA THR A 342 -62.91 -57.93 72.17
C THR A 342 -62.96 -58.42 70.73
N ALA A 343 -63.01 -59.75 70.54
CA ALA A 343 -63.07 -60.36 69.22
C ALA A 343 -64.36 -59.99 68.47
N ALA A 344 -64.34 -60.12 67.13
CA ALA A 344 -65.51 -59.89 66.28
C ALA A 344 -66.48 -61.08 66.34
N GLN A 345 -67.80 -60.85 66.35
CA GLN A 345 -68.83 -61.89 66.42
C GLN A 345 -68.67 -62.98 65.36
N GLY A 346 -68.75 -64.26 65.77
CA GLY A 346 -68.60 -65.42 64.88
C GLY A 346 -67.16 -65.95 64.76
N THR A 347 -66.20 -65.34 65.43
CA THR A 347 -64.81 -65.81 65.49
C THR A 347 -64.71 -67.13 66.29
N ASN A 348 -64.10 -68.17 65.71
CA ASN A 348 -63.97 -69.53 66.29
C ASN A 348 -62.52 -70.06 66.36
N ASN A 349 -61.55 -69.16 66.53
CA ASN A 349 -60.13 -69.48 66.61
C ASN A 349 -59.61 -69.37 68.07
N THR A 350 -58.30 -69.45 68.27
CA THR A 350 -57.65 -69.54 69.58
C THR A 350 -57.49 -68.21 70.34
N GLN A 351 -58.23 -67.16 69.97
CA GLN A 351 -58.20 -65.87 70.69
C GLN A 351 -58.91 -65.95 72.06
N ILE A 352 -58.44 -65.18 73.06
CA ILE A 352 -59.08 -65.10 74.39
C ILE A 352 -60.45 -64.41 74.26
N ALA A 353 -61.52 -65.09 74.64
CA ALA A 353 -62.87 -64.52 74.66
C ALA A 353 -63.01 -63.49 75.80
N THR A 354 -63.31 -62.24 75.47
CA THR A 354 -63.53 -61.18 76.46
C THR A 354 -64.96 -61.19 76.98
N THR A 355 -65.20 -60.61 78.16
CA THR A 355 -66.57 -60.41 78.68
C THR A 355 -67.46 -59.58 77.74
N ALA A 356 -66.89 -58.66 76.97
CA ALA A 356 -67.61 -57.88 75.95
C ALA A 356 -67.92 -58.69 74.68
N TYR A 357 -67.10 -59.69 74.31
CA TYR A 357 -67.40 -60.62 73.21
C TYR A 357 -68.60 -61.50 73.56
N VAL A 358 -68.59 -62.05 74.77
CA VAL A 358 -69.68 -62.87 75.32
C VAL A 358 -70.96 -62.04 75.44
N ARG A 359 -70.89 -60.78 75.91
CA ARG A 359 -72.04 -59.86 75.92
C ARG A 359 -72.55 -59.50 74.52
N ALA A 360 -71.66 -59.28 73.55
CA ALA A 360 -72.05 -58.98 72.19
C ALA A 360 -72.80 -60.16 71.56
N ALA A 361 -72.28 -61.38 71.65
CA ALA A 361 -72.96 -62.57 71.14
C ALA A 361 -74.36 -62.76 71.75
N ILE A 362 -74.50 -62.47 73.05
CA ILE A 362 -75.79 -62.45 73.77
C ILE A 362 -76.70 -61.30 73.27
N SER A 363 -76.15 -60.15 72.87
CA SER A 363 -76.89 -58.99 72.35
C SER A 363 -77.39 -59.14 70.90
N ALA A 364 -76.69 -59.88 70.04
CA ALA A 364 -77.15 -60.12 68.66
C ALA A 364 -78.27 -61.16 68.57
N LEU A 365 -78.39 -62.05 69.56
CA LEU A 365 -79.57 -62.90 69.75
C LEU A 365 -80.81 -62.09 70.17
N VAL A 366 -80.61 -60.89 70.75
CA VAL A 366 -81.67 -60.02 71.32
C VAL A 366 -82.08 -58.86 70.38
N GLY A 367 -81.27 -58.51 69.36
CA GLY A 367 -81.49 -57.37 68.42
C GLY A 367 -82.32 -57.66 67.16
N SER A 368 -83.03 -58.78 67.10
CA SER A 368 -83.98 -59.12 66.05
C SER A 368 -85.28 -58.28 66.11
N SER A 369 -85.24 -56.95 65.96
CA SER A 369 -86.45 -56.11 65.86
C SER A 369 -86.27 -54.83 65.01
N PRO A 370 -87.24 -54.41 64.16
CA PRO A 370 -87.08 -53.38 63.11
C PRO A 370 -87.60 -51.98 63.47
N GLU A 371 -87.23 -51.00 62.62
CA GLU A 371 -87.81 -49.65 62.40
C GLU A 371 -87.84 -48.66 63.59
N ALA A 372 -86.81 -47.79 63.68
CA ALA A 372 -86.84 -46.37 64.10
C ALA A 372 -85.58 -45.92 64.90
N LEU A 373 -84.47 -45.55 64.23
CA LEU A 373 -83.39 -44.59 64.63
C LEU A 373 -82.05 -44.99 63.93
N ASP A 374 -81.33 -44.25 63.08
CA ASP A 374 -81.48 -42.96 62.38
C ASP A 374 -80.29 -42.75 61.40
N THR A 375 -80.51 -42.48 60.09
CA THR A 375 -79.62 -41.83 59.06
C THR A 375 -79.95 -42.20 57.60
N LEU A 376 -80.71 -43.26 57.33
CA LEU A 376 -81.35 -43.51 56.02
C LEU A 376 -82.42 -42.46 55.64
N ASN A 377 -82.57 -41.38 56.40
CA ASN A 377 -83.42 -40.23 56.06
C ASN A 377 -82.60 -38.99 55.66
N GLU A 378 -81.29 -38.98 55.91
CA GLU A 378 -80.38 -38.03 55.24
C GLU A 378 -80.18 -38.46 53.77
N LEU A 379 -80.14 -39.78 53.53
CA LEU A 379 -80.33 -40.49 52.24
C LEU A 379 -80.15 -39.61 50.98
N ALA A 380 -80.90 -39.88 49.94
CA ALA A 380 -82.09 -39.16 49.60
C ALA A 380 -81.89 -37.70 49.32
N ALA A 381 -81.61 -36.88 50.33
CA ALA A 381 -81.60 -35.45 50.14
C ALA A 381 -80.33 -34.98 49.41
N ALA A 382 -79.17 -35.56 49.72
CA ALA A 382 -77.89 -35.09 49.16
C ALA A 382 -77.55 -35.73 47.80
N LEU A 383 -77.81 -37.03 47.64
CA LEU A 383 -77.43 -37.79 46.44
C LEU A 383 -78.61 -38.01 45.48
N GLY A 384 -79.67 -37.21 45.62
CA GLY A 384 -80.80 -37.15 44.69
C GLY A 384 -81.58 -38.46 44.56
N ASN A 385 -81.43 -39.39 45.50
CA ASN A 385 -81.93 -40.74 45.36
C ASN A 385 -81.54 -41.40 44.01
N ASP A 386 -80.40 -41.04 43.40
CA ASP A 386 -80.05 -41.50 42.05
C ASP A 386 -79.41 -42.91 42.08
N PRO A 387 -80.11 -43.97 41.62
CA PRO A 387 -79.56 -45.32 41.53
C PRO A 387 -78.52 -45.46 40.40
N ASN A 388 -78.38 -44.42 39.56
CA ASN A 388 -77.52 -44.34 38.38
C ASN A 388 -76.46 -43.22 38.48
N PHE A 389 -76.07 -42.82 39.70
CA PHE A 389 -75.13 -41.73 40.01
C PHE A 389 -73.86 -41.64 39.11
N ALA A 390 -73.28 -42.76 38.69
CA ALA A 390 -72.08 -42.71 37.85
C ALA A 390 -72.36 -42.50 36.35
N THR A 391 -73.58 -42.74 35.86
CA THR A 391 -74.03 -42.28 34.54
C THR A 391 -74.11 -40.74 34.51
N THR A 392 -74.37 -40.12 35.66
CA THR A 392 -74.25 -38.66 35.85
C THR A 392 -72.77 -38.21 35.89
N MET A 393 -71.85 -38.98 36.49
CA MET A 393 -70.40 -38.72 36.36
C MET A 393 -69.87 -38.94 34.92
N THR A 394 -70.52 -39.80 34.15
CA THR A 394 -70.20 -40.03 32.73
C THR A 394 -70.45 -38.77 31.88
N ASN A 395 -71.29 -37.82 32.33
CA ASN A 395 -71.43 -36.50 31.71
C ASN A 395 -70.44 -35.46 32.26
N ALA A 396 -69.92 -35.62 33.48
CA ALA A 396 -68.79 -34.83 33.97
C ALA A 396 -67.47 -35.22 33.27
N LEU A 397 -67.41 -36.45 32.75
CA LEU A 397 -66.46 -36.93 31.75
C LEU A 397 -66.46 -36.11 30.43
N ALA A 398 -67.34 -35.13 30.24
CA ALA A 398 -67.21 -34.13 29.17
C ALA A 398 -66.04 -33.13 29.39
N GLY A 399 -65.40 -33.12 30.56
CA GLY A 399 -64.11 -32.47 30.83
C GLY A 399 -62.88 -33.19 30.21
N LYS A 400 -63.09 -34.11 29.27
CA LYS A 400 -62.06 -34.94 28.61
C LYS A 400 -61.42 -34.30 27.37
N GLN A 401 -61.55 -33.00 27.14
CA GLN A 401 -60.77 -32.24 26.13
C GLN A 401 -59.25 -32.55 26.09
N PRO A 402 -58.55 -32.93 27.19
CA PRO A 402 -57.10 -33.19 27.17
C PRO A 402 -56.62 -34.43 26.40
N LEU A 403 -57.52 -35.26 25.86
CA LEU A 403 -57.09 -36.45 25.11
C LEU A 403 -56.57 -36.13 23.70
N ASP A 404 -56.84 -34.93 23.19
CA ASP A 404 -56.41 -34.47 21.87
C ASP A 404 -55.34 -33.37 22.01
N ALA A 405 -54.09 -33.71 21.68
CA ALA A 405 -52.94 -32.83 21.91
C ALA A 405 -52.98 -31.58 21.02
N THR A 406 -53.57 -31.66 19.82
CA THR A 406 -53.80 -30.48 18.98
C THR A 406 -54.81 -29.54 19.64
N LEU A 407 -55.97 -30.05 20.08
CA LEU A 407 -57.00 -29.27 20.78
C LEU A 407 -56.50 -28.72 22.11
N THR A 408 -55.64 -29.46 22.80
CA THR A 408 -55.02 -29.03 24.05
C THR A 408 -54.05 -27.89 23.80
N ALA A 409 -53.22 -27.98 22.75
CA ALA A 409 -52.29 -26.93 22.36
C ALA A 409 -53.00 -25.67 21.82
N LEU A 410 -54.11 -25.83 21.08
CA LEU A 410 -54.95 -24.72 20.61
C LEU A 410 -55.68 -24.03 21.77
N ALA A 411 -56.20 -24.80 22.74
CA ALA A 411 -56.93 -24.28 23.90
C ALA A 411 -56.02 -23.65 24.95
N ALA A 412 -54.74 -24.02 24.99
CA ALA A 412 -53.73 -23.42 25.86
C ALA A 412 -53.16 -22.09 25.32
N LEU A 413 -53.56 -21.67 24.13
CA LEU A 413 -53.06 -20.45 23.50
C LEU A 413 -53.72 -19.21 24.15
N ALA A 414 -52.90 -18.26 24.63
CA ALA A 414 -53.41 -17.04 25.27
C ALA A 414 -54.30 -16.22 24.31
N THR A 415 -55.45 -15.71 24.78
CA THR A 415 -56.30 -14.86 23.93
C THR A 415 -55.70 -13.45 23.81
N GLY A 416 -55.58 -12.94 22.58
CA GLY A 416 -55.01 -11.61 22.32
C GLY A 416 -55.47 -11.05 20.98
N ALA A 417 -55.85 -9.77 20.96
CA ALA A 417 -56.26 -9.09 19.73
C ALA A 417 -55.08 -8.93 18.76
N ASN A 418 -55.36 -9.03 17.46
CA ASN A 418 -54.37 -8.90 16.38
C ASN A 418 -53.24 -9.95 16.42
N LYS A 419 -53.49 -11.13 17.01
CA LYS A 419 -52.57 -12.27 17.02
C LYS A 419 -53.02 -13.33 16.01
N LEU A 420 -52.08 -14.03 15.37
CA LEU A 420 -52.37 -15.21 14.55
C LEU A 420 -51.78 -16.47 15.21
N PRO A 421 -52.61 -17.46 15.57
CA PRO A 421 -52.15 -18.80 15.92
C PRO A 421 -51.47 -19.47 14.74
N TYR A 422 -50.29 -20.06 14.95
CA TYR A 422 -49.63 -20.89 13.95
C TYR A 422 -48.91 -22.05 14.64
N PHE A 423 -48.82 -23.17 13.93
CA PHE A 423 -48.13 -24.34 14.46
C PHE A 423 -46.62 -24.15 14.32
N THR A 424 -45.91 -24.20 15.44
CA THR A 424 -44.45 -24.23 15.46
C THR A 424 -43.91 -25.66 15.38
N GLY A 425 -44.80 -26.65 15.52
CA GLY A 425 -44.54 -28.06 15.36
C GLY A 425 -45.84 -28.85 15.42
N LYS A 426 -45.78 -30.17 15.20
CA LYS A 426 -46.93 -31.06 15.39
C LYS A 426 -47.44 -30.93 16.84
N ASP A 427 -48.74 -30.67 17.01
CA ASP A 427 -49.39 -30.46 18.31
C ASP A 427 -48.78 -29.32 19.16
N THR A 428 -48.11 -28.34 18.55
CA THR A 428 -47.57 -27.15 19.25
C THR A 428 -47.96 -25.89 18.51
N VAL A 429 -48.61 -24.96 19.19
CA VAL A 429 -49.17 -23.75 18.60
C VAL A 429 -48.57 -22.56 19.32
N ALA A 430 -48.10 -21.57 18.57
CA ALA A 430 -47.68 -20.28 19.08
C ALA A 430 -48.52 -19.17 18.45
N GLN A 431 -48.41 -17.95 18.98
CA GLN A 431 -49.00 -16.77 18.36
C GLN A 431 -47.93 -15.81 17.89
N THR A 432 -48.19 -15.17 16.76
CA THR A 432 -47.42 -14.01 16.30
C THR A 432 -48.33 -12.79 16.17
N ASP A 433 -47.75 -11.59 16.25
CA ASP A 433 -48.48 -10.35 15.96
C ASP A 433 -48.77 -10.22 14.47
N LEU A 434 -50.02 -9.91 14.13
CA LEU A 434 -50.42 -9.45 12.80
C LEU A 434 -50.40 -7.93 12.77
N THR A 435 -49.63 -7.38 11.84
CA THR A 435 -49.71 -5.95 11.48
C THR A 435 -51.11 -5.61 10.93
N SER A 436 -51.48 -4.33 10.90
CA SER A 436 -52.74 -3.90 10.28
C SER A 436 -52.85 -4.36 8.82
N VAL A 437 -51.75 -4.27 8.07
CA VAL A 437 -51.63 -4.74 6.69
C VAL A 437 -51.84 -6.27 6.60
N GLY A 438 -51.26 -7.05 7.51
CA GLY A 438 -51.45 -8.50 7.56
C GLY A 438 -52.91 -8.89 7.82
N ARG A 439 -53.61 -8.16 8.71
CA ARG A 439 -55.04 -8.38 8.97
C ARG A 439 -55.91 -8.04 7.77
N ASP A 440 -55.64 -6.93 7.10
CA ASP A 440 -56.40 -6.50 5.91
C ASP A 440 -56.27 -7.48 4.75
N ILE A 441 -55.09 -8.09 4.56
CA ILE A 441 -54.85 -9.13 3.55
C ILE A 441 -55.67 -10.39 3.87
N LEU A 442 -55.58 -10.88 5.11
CA LEU A 442 -56.32 -12.07 5.56
C LEU A 442 -57.84 -11.88 5.54
N ALA A 443 -58.32 -10.63 5.68
CA ALA A 443 -59.73 -10.29 5.63
C ALA A 443 -60.31 -10.18 4.20
N LYS A 444 -59.47 -10.24 3.15
CA LYS A 444 -59.96 -10.20 1.78
C LYS A 444 -60.61 -11.54 1.41
N THR A 445 -61.84 -11.49 0.92
CA THR A 445 -62.68 -12.67 0.65
C THR A 445 -62.40 -13.37 -0.67
N SER A 446 -61.44 -12.89 -1.48
CA SER A 446 -61.03 -13.56 -2.71
C SER A 446 -59.56 -13.34 -3.01
N THR A 447 -58.96 -14.29 -3.72
CA THR A 447 -57.59 -14.18 -4.25
C THR A 447 -57.43 -12.90 -5.07
N LEU A 448 -58.47 -12.48 -5.80
CA LEU A 448 -58.48 -11.23 -6.56
C LEU A 448 -58.43 -9.99 -5.66
N ALA A 449 -59.17 -9.98 -4.54
CA ALA A 449 -59.15 -8.87 -3.59
C ALA A 449 -57.83 -8.78 -2.81
N VAL A 450 -57.19 -9.92 -2.48
CA VAL A 450 -55.83 -9.96 -1.93
C VAL A 450 -54.83 -9.37 -2.93
N ILE A 451 -54.90 -9.84 -4.18
CA ILE A 451 -54.03 -9.41 -5.27
C ILE A 451 -54.22 -7.92 -5.59
N GLN A 452 -55.45 -7.39 -5.49
CA GLN A 452 -55.75 -5.96 -5.60
C GLN A 452 -55.20 -5.15 -4.42
N TYR A 453 -55.36 -5.64 -3.19
CA TYR A 453 -54.84 -4.99 -1.99
C TYR A 453 -53.31 -4.91 -1.98
N LEU A 454 -52.64 -5.96 -2.47
CA LEU A 454 -51.18 -6.01 -2.63
C LEU A 454 -50.69 -5.29 -3.89
N GLY A 455 -51.58 -4.94 -4.82
CA GLY A 455 -51.24 -4.31 -6.11
C GLY A 455 -50.46 -5.22 -7.08
N LEU A 456 -50.67 -6.55 -7.04
CA LEU A 456 -49.79 -7.56 -7.67
C LEU A 456 -50.38 -8.29 -8.89
N ARG A 457 -51.44 -7.79 -9.56
CA ARG A 457 -51.86 -8.35 -10.86
C ARG A 457 -52.19 -7.29 -11.89
N GLU A 458 -51.35 -7.31 -12.92
CA GLU A 458 -51.78 -7.40 -14.32
C GLU A 458 -51.23 -8.71 -14.90
N LEU A 459 -52.03 -9.37 -15.76
CA LEU A 459 -51.59 -10.52 -16.57
C LEU A 459 -50.53 -10.05 -17.59
N GLY A 460 -49.72 -10.97 -18.12
CA GLY A 460 -48.58 -10.71 -19.00
C GLY A 460 -48.81 -9.80 -20.23
N THR A 461 -47.76 -9.37 -20.92
CA THR A 461 -46.34 -9.81 -20.82
C THR A 461 -45.34 -8.67 -20.94
N SER A 462 -44.71 -8.32 -19.82
CA SER A 462 -43.26 -8.06 -19.61
C SER A 462 -43.12 -7.12 -18.41
N GLY A 463 -42.65 -7.68 -17.30
CA GLY A 463 -42.78 -7.06 -15.99
C GLY A 463 -41.83 -5.89 -15.73
N GLU A 464 -42.37 -4.85 -15.11
CA GLU A 464 -41.71 -4.05 -14.07
C GLU A 464 -42.80 -3.33 -13.25
N LYS A 465 -42.61 -3.24 -11.93
CA LYS A 465 -43.58 -2.65 -10.98
C LYS A 465 -43.74 -1.15 -11.24
N ILE A 466 -44.96 -0.65 -11.49
CA ILE A 466 -45.26 0.78 -11.65
C ILE A 466 -46.31 1.27 -10.62
N PRO A 467 -46.09 2.45 -9.99
CA PRO A 467 -47.12 3.23 -9.28
C PRO A 467 -48.20 3.84 -10.19
N LEU A 468 -49.43 3.82 -9.69
CA LEU A 468 -50.73 4.03 -10.37
C LEU A 468 -50.99 5.45 -10.93
N LEU A 469 -51.46 5.51 -12.18
CA LEU A 469 -52.20 6.65 -12.76
C LEU A 469 -53.66 6.62 -12.27
N SER A 470 -54.32 7.78 -12.13
CA SER A 470 -55.76 7.83 -11.81
C SER A 470 -56.60 7.24 -12.94
N THR A 471 -57.91 7.01 -12.73
CA THR A 471 -58.84 6.54 -13.79
C THR A 471 -58.93 7.48 -15.00
N ALA A 472 -58.43 8.71 -14.91
CA ALA A 472 -58.30 9.65 -16.02
C ALA A 472 -56.92 9.60 -16.71
N ASN A 473 -56.08 8.62 -16.38
CA ASN A 473 -54.69 8.52 -16.81
C ASN A 473 -53.86 9.79 -16.54
N THR A 474 -54.08 10.40 -15.37
CA THR A 474 -53.27 11.51 -14.88
C THR A 474 -52.54 11.11 -13.62
N TRP A 475 -51.28 11.50 -13.51
CA TRP A 475 -50.58 11.44 -12.24
C TRP A 475 -51.12 12.51 -11.32
N SER A 476 -51.50 12.13 -10.12
CA SER A 476 -52.02 13.04 -9.09
C SER A 476 -51.01 14.10 -8.65
N ALA A 477 -49.71 13.92 -8.98
CA ALA A 477 -48.66 14.90 -8.78
C ALA A 477 -47.68 14.91 -9.96
N ARG A 478 -47.01 16.05 -10.17
CA ARG A 478 -45.93 16.20 -11.15
C ARG A 478 -44.81 15.21 -10.83
N GLN A 479 -44.53 14.29 -11.76
CA GLN A 479 -43.42 13.35 -11.62
C GLN A 479 -42.16 13.94 -12.25
N THR A 480 -41.03 13.78 -11.55
CA THR A 480 -39.71 14.19 -12.05
C THR A 480 -38.91 12.92 -12.37
N PHE A 481 -38.66 12.67 -13.65
CA PHE A 481 -37.85 11.54 -14.11
C PHE A 481 -36.39 11.97 -14.16
N ASN A 482 -35.63 11.62 -13.13
CA ASN A 482 -34.24 12.08 -12.95
C ASN A 482 -33.24 11.48 -13.96
N GLY A 483 -33.70 10.65 -14.91
CA GLY A 483 -32.89 10.06 -15.99
C GLY A 483 -33.49 10.18 -17.40
N GLY A 484 -34.56 10.96 -17.59
CA GLY A 484 -35.34 10.96 -18.83
C GLY A 484 -36.19 9.70 -19.02
N ILE A 485 -37.23 9.78 -19.86
CA ILE A 485 -38.07 8.62 -20.23
C ILE A 485 -37.49 8.05 -21.53
N THR A 486 -36.89 6.85 -21.47
CA THR A 486 -36.40 6.12 -22.65
C THR A 486 -37.33 4.95 -22.96
N GLY A 487 -38.25 5.19 -23.90
CA GLY A 487 -39.26 4.25 -24.40
C GLY A 487 -40.35 4.98 -25.18
N ALA A 488 -40.96 4.33 -26.17
CA ALA A 488 -41.97 4.94 -27.02
C ALA A 488 -43.21 5.37 -26.22
N LEU A 489 -43.60 6.65 -26.36
CA LEU A 489 -44.81 7.22 -25.78
C LEU A 489 -45.94 7.15 -26.82
N THR A 490 -46.95 6.31 -26.59
CA THR A 490 -48.24 6.40 -27.29
C THR A 490 -49.20 7.32 -26.52
N GLY A 491 -48.93 8.61 -26.65
CA GLY A 491 -49.88 9.71 -26.48
C GLY A 491 -49.78 10.59 -27.73
N ASN A 492 -50.91 10.87 -28.38
CA ASN A 492 -50.91 11.39 -29.74
C ASN A 492 -50.41 12.84 -29.84
N ALA A 493 -49.12 13.01 -30.14
CA ALA A 493 -48.64 14.07 -31.04
C ALA A 493 -48.00 13.49 -32.32
N ASP A 494 -47.71 12.18 -32.36
CA ASP A 494 -46.81 11.57 -33.36
C ASP A 494 -47.45 11.00 -34.64
N THR A 495 -48.79 10.87 -34.76
CA THR A 495 -49.42 10.46 -36.05
C THR A 495 -50.27 11.56 -36.71
N ALA A 496 -50.30 12.77 -36.17
CA ALA A 496 -51.06 13.87 -36.76
C ALA A 496 -50.24 14.54 -37.87
N THR A 497 -50.09 13.88 -39.02
CA THR A 497 -49.57 14.53 -40.23
C THR A 497 -50.56 15.53 -40.82
N LYS A 498 -51.85 15.49 -40.46
CA LYS A 498 -52.78 16.60 -40.73
C LYS A 498 -53.70 16.90 -39.55
N LEU A 499 -53.92 18.16 -39.22
CA LEU A 499 -55.07 18.66 -38.48
C LEU A 499 -56.31 18.35 -39.32
N LYS A 500 -57.22 17.55 -38.76
CA LYS A 500 -58.47 17.15 -39.43
C LYS A 500 -59.27 18.35 -40.00
N THR A 501 -59.17 19.51 -39.35
CA THR A 501 -59.64 20.80 -39.87
C THR A 501 -58.48 21.79 -39.82
N ALA A 502 -57.92 22.13 -40.98
CA ALA A 502 -56.84 23.12 -41.07
C ALA A 502 -57.28 24.45 -40.44
N ARG A 503 -56.37 25.09 -39.68
CA ARG A 503 -56.59 26.39 -39.06
C ARG A 503 -55.82 27.46 -39.84
N ASN A 504 -56.35 28.66 -39.95
CA ASN A 504 -55.57 29.78 -40.46
C ASN A 504 -54.70 30.32 -39.32
N ILE A 505 -53.39 30.34 -39.51
CA ILE A 505 -52.43 31.02 -38.64
C ILE A 505 -51.91 32.23 -39.41
N ASN A 506 -52.18 33.43 -38.88
CA ASN A 506 -51.87 34.71 -39.53
C ASN A 506 -52.37 34.83 -40.99
N GLY A 507 -53.58 34.34 -41.25
CA GLY A 507 -54.19 34.33 -42.58
C GLY A 507 -53.78 33.17 -43.49
N VAL A 508 -52.74 32.40 -43.14
CA VAL A 508 -52.24 31.26 -43.92
C VAL A 508 -52.81 29.95 -43.37
N ARG A 509 -53.42 29.13 -44.24
CA ARG A 509 -54.05 27.85 -43.86
C ARG A 509 -53.00 26.78 -43.53
N PHE A 510 -53.03 26.24 -42.32
CA PHE A 510 -52.11 25.22 -41.84
C PHE A 510 -52.85 24.00 -41.31
N ASP A 511 -52.43 22.86 -41.83
CA ASP A 511 -52.89 21.56 -41.38
C ASP A 511 -51.78 20.69 -40.81
N GLY A 512 -50.54 21.15 -40.63
CA GLY A 512 -49.51 20.30 -39.98
C GLY A 512 -48.88 19.21 -40.85
N SER A 513 -49.20 19.12 -42.16
CA SER A 513 -48.56 18.17 -43.09
C SER A 513 -47.21 18.57 -43.64
N GLY A 514 -46.80 19.79 -43.37
CA GLY A 514 -45.48 20.34 -43.66
C GLY A 514 -45.34 21.66 -42.91
N ASP A 515 -44.15 22.23 -42.90
CA ASP A 515 -43.89 23.48 -42.20
C ASP A 515 -44.81 24.61 -42.67
N ILE A 516 -45.37 25.37 -41.73
CA ILE A 516 -46.09 26.59 -42.07
C ILE A 516 -45.10 27.70 -42.38
N ASN A 517 -45.13 28.22 -43.60
CA ASN A 517 -44.32 29.38 -43.95
C ASN A 517 -45.14 30.66 -43.80
N ILE A 518 -45.04 31.30 -42.63
CA ILE A 518 -45.59 32.64 -42.39
C ILE A 518 -44.49 33.64 -42.74
N ASN A 519 -44.50 34.16 -43.97
CA ASN A 519 -43.53 35.21 -44.34
C ASN A 519 -43.72 36.42 -43.41
N THR A 520 -42.72 36.66 -42.56
CA THR A 520 -42.78 37.71 -41.53
C THR A 520 -42.73 39.13 -42.11
N LEU A 521 -42.17 39.28 -43.33
CA LEU A 521 -42.25 40.48 -44.16
C LEU A 521 -42.80 40.10 -45.54
N VAL A 522 -43.94 40.68 -45.92
CA VAL A 522 -44.50 40.59 -47.28
C VAL A 522 -44.57 42.01 -47.83
N SER A 523 -44.18 42.22 -49.09
CA SER A 523 -44.30 43.53 -49.75
C SER A 523 -45.77 43.97 -49.70
N ARG A 524 -46.01 45.17 -49.17
CA ARG A 524 -47.33 45.81 -49.08
C ARG A 524 -47.64 46.67 -50.31
N GLY A 525 -46.87 46.51 -51.38
CA GLY A 525 -47.00 47.25 -52.62
C GLY A 525 -46.32 48.63 -52.57
N ARG A 526 -46.71 49.50 -53.49
CA ARG A 526 -46.05 50.80 -53.71
C ARG A 526 -46.36 51.80 -52.60
N VAL A 527 -45.35 52.58 -52.18
CA VAL A 527 -45.47 53.63 -51.16
C VAL A 527 -44.84 54.95 -51.62
N THR A 528 -45.27 56.05 -51.04
CA THR A 528 -44.70 57.40 -51.22
C THR A 528 -43.85 57.78 -50.00
N ALA A 529 -42.82 58.59 -50.19
CA ALA A 529 -41.99 59.03 -49.08
C ALA A 529 -42.81 59.89 -48.12
N LEU A 530 -42.75 59.56 -46.83
CA LEU A 530 -43.35 60.40 -45.79
C LEU A 530 -42.56 61.71 -45.67
N GLU A 531 -43.29 62.82 -45.56
CA GLU A 531 -42.77 64.18 -45.46
C GLU A 531 -43.07 64.80 -44.08
N ALA A 532 -42.32 65.82 -43.70
CA ALA A 532 -42.44 66.54 -42.42
C ALA A 532 -42.49 65.59 -41.22
N ASN A 533 -43.60 65.59 -40.46
CA ASN A 533 -43.82 64.79 -39.26
C ASN A 533 -44.89 63.69 -39.44
N ALA A 534 -45.23 63.32 -40.69
CA ALA A 534 -46.17 62.24 -40.96
C ALA A 534 -45.65 60.88 -40.47
N GLN A 535 -46.54 60.03 -39.94
CA GLN A 535 -46.21 58.71 -39.40
C GLN A 535 -46.63 57.55 -40.32
N GLY A 536 -45.82 56.49 -40.34
CA GLY A 536 -46.15 55.25 -41.02
C GLY A 536 -47.04 54.33 -40.17
N THR A 537 -47.36 53.16 -40.71
CA THR A 537 -48.17 52.17 -39.97
C THR A 537 -47.27 51.36 -39.03
N SER A 538 -47.75 51.04 -37.83
CA SER A 538 -46.99 50.33 -36.79
C SER A 538 -46.51 48.94 -37.23
N GLY A 539 -45.32 48.55 -36.76
CA GLY A 539 -44.66 47.28 -37.05
C GLY A 539 -43.54 47.38 -38.08
N ILE A 540 -43.07 46.22 -38.54
CA ILE A 540 -42.05 46.10 -39.60
C ILE A 540 -42.76 45.87 -40.93
N GLN A 541 -42.56 46.78 -41.88
CA GLN A 541 -43.29 46.78 -43.15
C GLN A 541 -42.33 46.91 -44.32
N LEU A 542 -42.55 46.09 -45.34
CA LEU A 542 -41.81 46.16 -46.59
C LEU A 542 -42.69 46.78 -47.67
N TYR A 543 -42.17 47.78 -48.37
CA TYR A 543 -42.83 48.48 -49.46
C TYR A 543 -41.91 48.59 -50.68
N GLU A 544 -42.52 48.94 -51.80
CA GLU A 544 -41.83 49.28 -53.05
C GLU A 544 -41.88 50.80 -53.26
N ALA A 545 -40.74 51.43 -53.54
CA ALA A 545 -40.66 52.82 -53.96
C ALA A 545 -40.64 52.89 -55.49
N TYR A 546 -41.56 53.67 -56.07
CA TYR A 546 -41.68 53.81 -57.52
C TYR A 546 -42.00 55.25 -57.93
N ASN A 547 -40.96 56.04 -58.11
CA ASN A 547 -40.94 57.43 -58.53
C ASN A 547 -41.75 58.36 -57.60
N ASN A 548 -41.64 58.12 -56.30
CA ASN A 548 -42.53 58.70 -55.28
C ASN A 548 -41.77 59.46 -54.16
N GLY A 549 -40.73 60.24 -54.52
CA GLY A 549 -40.05 61.16 -53.57
C GLY A 549 -38.98 60.55 -52.65
N TYR A 550 -38.60 59.29 -52.84
CA TYR A 550 -37.44 58.67 -52.16
C TYR A 550 -36.11 59.08 -52.83
N PRO A 551 -34.95 58.93 -52.17
CA PRO A 551 -33.64 59.38 -52.68
C PRO A 551 -33.25 58.84 -54.06
N SER A 552 -33.77 57.68 -54.47
CA SER A 552 -33.71 57.22 -55.85
C SER A 552 -35.11 56.90 -56.40
N PRO A 553 -35.32 56.99 -57.73
CA PRO A 553 -36.63 56.77 -58.32
C PRO A 553 -37.22 55.39 -58.04
N TYR A 554 -36.40 54.34 -57.94
CA TYR A 554 -36.87 52.97 -57.72
C TYR A 554 -36.11 52.31 -56.58
N GLY A 555 -36.80 51.50 -55.78
CA GLY A 555 -36.19 50.78 -54.67
C GLY A 555 -37.19 50.01 -53.80
N ASN A 556 -36.67 49.40 -52.74
CA ASN A 556 -37.46 48.82 -51.67
C ASN A 556 -37.29 49.65 -50.40
N VAL A 557 -38.37 49.81 -49.64
CA VAL A 557 -38.38 50.52 -48.37
C VAL A 557 -38.73 49.54 -47.27
N LEU A 558 -37.85 49.45 -46.28
CA LEU A 558 -38.16 48.79 -45.01
C LEU A 558 -38.51 49.88 -43.99
N HIS A 559 -39.79 49.96 -43.66
CA HIS A 559 -40.32 50.87 -42.65
C HIS A 559 -40.41 50.16 -41.30
N LEU A 560 -39.85 50.77 -40.27
CA LEU A 560 -39.69 50.21 -38.93
C LEU A 560 -40.33 51.16 -37.91
N LYS A 561 -41.55 50.83 -37.47
CA LYS A 561 -42.26 51.61 -36.46
C LYS A 561 -42.55 50.76 -35.22
N GLY A 562 -42.30 51.33 -34.04
CA GLY A 562 -42.63 50.69 -32.77
C GLY A 562 -44.13 50.36 -32.66
N ALA A 563 -44.48 49.28 -31.96
CA ALA A 563 -45.88 48.92 -31.75
C ALA A 563 -46.62 49.96 -30.88
N THR A 564 -45.91 50.59 -29.95
CA THR A 564 -46.45 51.58 -29.00
C THR A 564 -45.67 52.91 -28.98
N ALA A 565 -44.48 52.96 -29.57
CA ALA A 565 -43.61 54.13 -29.65
C ALA A 565 -43.90 54.92 -30.95
N ALA A 566 -43.83 56.25 -30.87
CA ALA A 566 -43.96 57.15 -32.02
C ALA A 566 -42.70 57.14 -32.92
N GLY A 567 -41.58 56.70 -32.38
CA GLY A 567 -40.29 56.61 -33.05
C GLY A 567 -40.32 55.60 -34.19
N GLU A 568 -39.75 56.00 -35.32
CA GLU A 568 -39.75 55.20 -36.53
C GLU A 568 -38.55 55.54 -37.41
N GLY A 569 -38.17 54.55 -38.22
CA GLY A 569 -37.05 54.62 -39.14
C GLY A 569 -37.39 54.01 -40.48
N GLU A 570 -36.71 54.50 -41.52
CA GLU A 570 -36.77 53.93 -42.85
C GLU A 570 -35.37 53.57 -43.33
N LEU A 571 -35.26 52.35 -43.84
CA LEU A 571 -34.14 51.91 -44.64
C LEU A 571 -34.61 51.81 -46.09
N PHE A 572 -34.05 52.66 -46.94
CA PHE A 572 -34.32 52.66 -48.36
C PHE A 572 -33.15 52.02 -49.11
N ILE A 573 -33.44 50.95 -49.84
CA ILE A 573 -32.48 50.30 -50.72
C ILE A 573 -32.90 50.66 -52.15
N GLY A 574 -32.16 51.58 -52.76
CA GLY A 574 -32.35 51.91 -54.16
C GLY A 574 -32.11 50.68 -55.04
N TRP A 575 -32.66 50.68 -56.24
CA TRP A 575 -32.26 49.70 -57.26
C TRP A 575 -31.20 50.32 -58.14
N SER A 576 -30.09 49.61 -58.39
CA SER A 576 -29.11 50.06 -59.35
C SER A 576 -29.74 49.97 -60.75
N GLY A 577 -29.84 51.09 -61.47
CA GLY A 577 -30.35 51.10 -62.84
C GLY A 577 -29.46 50.34 -63.85
N THR A 578 -28.35 49.76 -63.39
CA THR A 578 -27.38 48.99 -64.17
C THR A 578 -27.12 47.65 -63.49
N SER A 579 -27.13 46.57 -64.28
CA SER A 579 -26.89 45.21 -63.77
C SER A 579 -25.48 45.09 -63.17
N GLY A 580 -25.38 44.57 -61.95
CA GLY A 580 -24.11 44.36 -61.24
C GLY A 580 -23.50 45.59 -60.57
N ALA A 581 -24.08 46.79 -60.72
CA ALA A 581 -23.65 47.97 -59.97
C ALA A 581 -24.15 47.93 -58.51
N HIS A 582 -23.41 48.55 -57.60
CA HIS A 582 -23.83 48.65 -56.20
C HIS A 582 -25.03 49.59 -56.09
N ALA A 583 -26.07 49.15 -55.41
CA ALA A 583 -27.27 49.95 -55.22
C ALA A 583 -27.12 50.82 -53.96
N PRO A 584 -27.48 52.12 -54.01
CA PRO A 584 -27.28 53.00 -52.87
C PRO A 584 -28.30 52.67 -51.77
N VAL A 585 -27.81 52.60 -50.53
CA VAL A 585 -28.64 52.38 -49.35
C VAL A 585 -28.70 53.68 -48.57
N HIS A 586 -29.91 54.11 -48.21
CA HIS A 586 -30.13 55.31 -47.43
C HIS A 586 -30.91 54.99 -46.17
N ILE A 587 -30.60 55.70 -45.09
CA ILE A 587 -31.32 55.62 -43.84
C ILE A 587 -31.83 56.99 -43.44
N ARG A 588 -32.99 57.01 -42.80
CA ARG A 588 -33.48 58.15 -42.06
C ARG A 588 -34.26 57.69 -40.86
N SER A 589 -34.40 58.58 -39.89
CA SER A 589 -35.21 58.31 -38.71
C SER A 589 -35.86 59.57 -38.19
N ARG A 590 -36.83 59.40 -37.32
CA ARG A 590 -37.36 60.44 -36.47
C ARG A 590 -37.38 59.98 -35.02
N ARG A 591 -37.25 60.94 -34.12
CA ARG A 591 -37.26 60.70 -32.67
C ARG A 591 -38.62 60.16 -32.23
N ASP A 592 -38.62 59.46 -31.10
CA ASP A 592 -39.81 58.90 -30.44
C ASP A 592 -40.74 59.96 -29.81
N THR A 593 -41.29 60.86 -30.65
CA THR A 593 -42.31 61.86 -30.31
C THR A 593 -43.17 62.16 -31.54
N ASP A 594 -44.47 62.42 -31.38
CA ASP A 594 -45.40 62.57 -32.51
C ASP A 594 -45.10 63.77 -33.42
N SER A 595 -44.52 64.84 -32.87
CA SER A 595 -44.21 66.09 -33.57
C SER A 595 -42.83 66.15 -34.23
N ALA A 596 -42.00 65.11 -34.07
CA ALA A 596 -40.66 65.10 -34.67
C ALA A 596 -40.74 64.98 -36.20
N ASN A 597 -40.04 65.87 -36.89
CA ASN A 597 -39.84 65.74 -38.33
C ASN A 597 -38.88 64.58 -38.64
N TRP A 598 -39.03 64.00 -39.82
CA TRP A 598 -38.05 63.09 -40.40
C TRP A 598 -36.69 63.76 -40.57
N SER A 599 -35.62 63.05 -40.22
CA SER A 599 -34.27 63.47 -40.63
C SER A 599 -34.18 63.50 -42.15
N GLU A 600 -33.25 64.30 -42.68
CA GLU A 600 -32.82 64.14 -44.06
C GLU A 600 -32.28 62.71 -44.28
N TRP A 601 -32.28 62.27 -45.55
CA TRP A 601 -31.76 60.97 -45.93
C TRP A 601 -30.23 60.97 -45.87
N ALA A 602 -29.66 60.00 -45.16
CA ALA A 602 -28.22 59.76 -45.12
C ALA A 602 -27.87 58.49 -45.90
N GLN A 603 -26.92 58.59 -46.83
CA GLN A 603 -26.43 57.42 -47.56
C GLN A 603 -25.47 56.61 -46.69
N VAL A 604 -25.60 55.29 -46.73
CA VAL A 604 -24.67 54.33 -46.12
C VAL A 604 -23.62 53.97 -47.16
N TYR A 605 -22.35 54.22 -46.83
CA TYR A 605 -21.21 53.88 -47.68
C TYR A 605 -20.58 52.54 -47.26
N THR A 606 -20.00 51.85 -48.23
CA THR A 606 -19.28 50.59 -48.09
C THR A 606 -17.81 50.76 -48.47
N SER A 607 -16.98 49.74 -48.22
CA SER A 607 -15.57 49.74 -48.65
C SER A 607 -15.36 49.81 -50.17
N LYS A 608 -16.43 49.70 -50.96
CA LYS A 608 -16.40 49.86 -52.42
C LYS A 608 -16.75 51.28 -52.89
N ASP A 609 -17.26 52.12 -52.01
CA ASP A 609 -17.58 53.51 -52.31
C ASP A 609 -16.36 54.42 -52.13
N SER A 610 -16.13 55.35 -53.06
CA SER A 610 -15.04 56.34 -52.95
C SER A 610 -15.50 57.54 -52.12
N ILE A 611 -15.06 57.63 -50.87
CA ILE A 611 -15.41 58.72 -49.94
C ILE A 611 -14.33 59.83 -50.02
N PRO A 612 -14.69 61.12 -50.20
CA PRO A 612 -13.71 62.21 -50.23
C PRO A 612 -12.89 62.29 -48.92
N GLY A 613 -11.55 62.22 -49.04
CA GLY A 613 -10.63 62.37 -47.91
C GLY A 613 -10.16 61.09 -47.22
N VAL A 614 -10.55 59.91 -47.71
CA VAL A 614 -10.09 58.60 -47.19
C VAL A 614 -9.46 57.78 -48.32
N ASN A 615 -8.40 57.02 -48.04
CA ASN A 615 -7.75 56.18 -49.04
C ASN A 615 -8.66 55.02 -49.54
N VAL A 616 -8.35 54.46 -50.71
CA VAL A 616 -9.16 53.41 -51.39
C VAL A 616 -9.24 52.09 -50.61
N LYS A 617 -8.39 51.90 -49.58
CA LYS A 617 -8.43 50.72 -48.69
C LYS A 617 -9.29 50.92 -47.44
N GLY A 618 -9.61 52.16 -47.05
CA GLY A 618 -10.42 52.47 -45.88
C GLY A 618 -9.76 52.15 -44.54
N ASP A 619 -8.43 52.09 -44.48
CA ASP A 619 -7.66 51.70 -43.28
C ASP A 619 -6.85 52.86 -42.64
N GLN A 620 -7.16 54.10 -42.98
CA GLN A 620 -6.56 55.29 -42.36
C GLN A 620 -7.13 55.57 -40.97
N ASP A 621 -6.25 55.67 -39.98
CA ASP A 621 -6.56 56.24 -38.66
C ASP A 621 -6.50 57.77 -38.73
N THR A 622 -7.65 58.44 -38.55
CA THR A 622 -7.83 59.87 -38.80
C THR A 622 -7.69 60.74 -37.54
N SER A 623 -6.69 60.47 -36.68
CA SER A 623 -6.61 61.10 -35.35
C SER A 623 -5.33 61.89 -35.00
N GLY A 624 -4.47 62.34 -35.94
CA GLY A 624 -3.34 63.21 -35.53
C GLY A 624 -2.46 63.88 -36.60
N ASN A 625 -2.23 65.18 -36.42
CA ASN A 625 -1.48 66.12 -37.25
C ASN A 625 0.05 65.93 -37.20
N ALA A 626 0.64 65.22 -38.18
CA ALA A 626 2.06 64.82 -38.15
C ALA A 626 3.05 65.72 -38.93
N ALA A 627 2.59 66.65 -39.78
CA ALA A 627 3.50 67.34 -40.71
C ALA A 627 4.17 68.61 -40.15
N THR A 628 3.79 69.12 -38.97
CA THR A 628 4.32 70.39 -38.40
C THR A 628 4.77 70.32 -36.95
N ALA A 629 4.79 69.14 -36.32
CA ALA A 629 5.12 69.01 -34.90
C ALA A 629 6.65 68.97 -34.65
N THR A 630 7.20 70.03 -34.07
CA THR A 630 8.60 70.08 -33.58
C THR A 630 8.76 69.60 -32.13
N LYS A 631 7.65 69.35 -31.42
CA LYS A 631 7.61 68.80 -30.06
C LYS A 631 6.28 68.09 -29.78
N LEU A 632 6.29 67.01 -28.99
CA LEU A 632 5.10 66.33 -28.45
C LEU A 632 4.39 67.22 -27.42
N GLN A 633 3.06 67.33 -27.49
CA GLN A 633 2.25 68.14 -26.55
C GLN A 633 2.40 67.67 -25.10
N THR A 634 2.64 66.37 -24.89
CA THR A 634 3.06 65.81 -23.60
C THR A 634 4.26 64.91 -23.88
N ALA A 635 5.39 65.19 -23.22
CA ALA A 635 6.57 64.36 -23.34
C ALA A 635 6.25 62.92 -22.92
N CYS A 636 6.49 61.96 -23.81
CA CYS A 636 6.36 60.56 -23.46
C CYS A 636 7.63 60.09 -22.74
N THR A 637 7.58 58.93 -22.10
CA THR A 637 8.79 58.28 -21.59
C THR A 637 9.15 57.13 -22.51
N ILE A 638 10.38 57.14 -23.02
CA ILE A 638 10.95 56.00 -23.73
C ILE A 638 11.98 55.41 -22.78
N ASN A 639 11.70 54.21 -22.27
CA ASN A 639 12.60 53.53 -21.34
C ASN A 639 12.97 54.38 -20.10
N GLY A 640 11.98 55.12 -19.58
CA GLY A 640 12.12 56.00 -18.42
C GLY A 640 12.79 57.36 -18.71
N VAL A 641 13.26 57.60 -19.93
CA VAL A 641 13.80 58.90 -20.38
C VAL A 641 12.68 59.72 -21.00
N SER A 642 12.48 60.94 -20.51
CA SER A 642 11.49 61.86 -21.07
C SER A 642 11.90 62.28 -22.49
N PHE A 643 11.03 62.04 -23.45
CA PHE A 643 11.23 62.37 -24.86
C PHE A 643 10.04 63.17 -25.37
N ASP A 644 10.35 64.34 -25.91
CA ASP A 644 9.36 65.23 -26.51
C ASP A 644 9.63 65.50 -27.99
N GLY A 645 10.63 64.85 -28.60
CA GLY A 645 10.98 65.03 -30.01
C GLY A 645 11.71 66.32 -30.36
N SER A 646 12.04 67.19 -29.38
CA SER A 646 12.74 68.46 -29.63
C SER A 646 14.27 68.32 -29.79
N LYS A 647 14.84 67.17 -29.41
CA LYS A 647 16.24 66.76 -29.59
C LYS A 647 16.33 65.24 -29.78
N ASP A 648 17.49 64.76 -30.22
CA ASP A 648 17.80 63.32 -30.24
C ASP A 648 17.65 62.72 -28.84
N ILE A 649 17.17 61.47 -28.77
CA ILE A 649 17.04 60.76 -27.51
C ILE A 649 18.36 60.08 -27.14
N GLU A 650 18.97 60.53 -26.05
CA GLU A 650 20.16 59.88 -25.48
C GLU A 650 19.75 58.79 -24.50
N LEU A 651 19.97 57.53 -24.89
CA LEU A 651 19.75 56.37 -24.05
C LEU A 651 21.09 55.91 -23.48
N ASN A 652 21.27 55.99 -22.16
CA ASN A 652 22.45 55.42 -21.49
C ASN A 652 22.24 53.91 -21.23
N PRO A 653 23.31 53.13 -20.94
CA PRO A 653 23.20 51.69 -20.73
C PRO A 653 22.09 51.28 -19.76
N ARG A 654 21.90 52.06 -18.68
CA ARG A 654 20.82 51.86 -17.69
C ARG A 654 19.42 52.05 -18.29
N SER A 655 19.22 53.07 -19.12
CA SER A 655 17.96 53.31 -19.82
C SER A 655 17.58 52.14 -20.74
N ILE A 656 18.52 51.35 -21.24
CA ILE A 656 18.22 50.20 -22.14
C ILE A 656 18.38 48.83 -21.48
N GLY A 657 18.50 48.77 -20.14
CA GLY A 657 18.63 47.50 -19.41
C GLY A 657 19.98 46.80 -19.61
N THR A 658 21.03 47.57 -19.90
CA THR A 658 22.41 47.08 -20.09
C THR A 658 23.35 47.64 -19.01
N ILE A 659 24.47 46.97 -18.76
CA ILE A 659 25.45 47.34 -17.72
C ILE A 659 26.55 48.21 -18.36
N ASN A 660 27.05 49.23 -17.64
CA ASN A 660 28.18 50.02 -18.13
C ASN A 660 29.43 49.13 -18.20
N SER A 661 30.18 49.20 -19.30
CA SER A 661 31.40 48.41 -19.44
C SER A 661 32.50 49.14 -20.20
N THR A 662 33.75 48.81 -19.90
CA THR A 662 34.94 49.28 -20.62
C THR A 662 36.07 48.27 -20.48
N THR A 663 37.05 48.29 -21.39
CA THR A 663 38.28 47.52 -21.28
C THR A 663 39.40 48.44 -20.80
N MET A 664 40.20 47.98 -19.85
CA MET A 664 41.29 48.73 -19.24
C MET A 664 42.56 47.91 -19.25
N SER A 665 43.71 48.57 -19.45
CA SER A 665 45.03 47.96 -19.27
C SER A 665 45.74 48.64 -18.10
N PHE A 666 46.42 47.84 -17.26
CA PHE A 666 47.23 48.31 -16.15
C PHE A 666 48.71 48.22 -16.52
N SER A 667 49.42 49.35 -16.54
CA SER A 667 50.84 49.45 -16.82
C SER A 667 51.63 49.73 -15.53
N GLY A 668 52.64 48.91 -15.21
CA GLY A 668 53.49 49.08 -14.01
C GLY A 668 53.77 47.81 -13.19
N GLY A 669 53.07 46.69 -13.44
CA GLY A 669 53.21 45.44 -12.68
C GLY A 669 52.28 45.39 -11.45
N ALA A 670 52.52 44.47 -10.50
CA ALA A 670 51.76 44.45 -9.25
C ALA A 670 51.96 45.76 -8.47
N GLY A 671 50.86 46.28 -7.93
CA GLY A 671 50.85 47.53 -7.18
C GLY A 671 49.47 48.16 -7.12
N TRP A 672 49.42 49.41 -6.68
CA TRP A 672 48.21 50.18 -6.46
C TRP A 672 47.89 51.09 -7.65
N PHE A 673 46.63 51.13 -8.03
CA PHE A 673 46.11 51.90 -9.15
C PHE A 673 44.90 52.73 -8.74
N LYS A 674 44.82 53.99 -9.18
CA LYS A 674 43.60 54.81 -9.03
C LYS A 674 42.55 54.37 -10.04
N LEU A 675 41.66 53.48 -9.64
CA LEU A 675 40.67 52.84 -10.51
C LEU A 675 39.57 53.79 -10.96
N ALA A 676 38.98 54.49 -10.00
CA ALA A 676 37.75 55.25 -10.23
C ALA A 676 37.69 56.50 -9.35
N THR A 677 36.96 57.50 -9.82
CA THR A 677 36.44 58.57 -8.97
C THR A 677 34.93 58.37 -8.88
N VAL A 678 34.41 58.25 -7.66
CA VAL A 678 32.99 58.00 -7.42
C VAL A 678 32.41 59.14 -6.60
N THR A 679 31.24 59.65 -7.00
CA THR A 679 30.46 60.57 -6.16
C THR A 679 29.30 59.80 -5.58
N MET A 680 29.30 59.66 -4.26
CA MET A 680 28.32 58.89 -3.49
C MET A 680 27.75 59.78 -2.39
N PRO A 681 26.65 60.50 -2.68
CA PRO A 681 25.93 61.25 -1.67
C PRO A 681 25.58 60.36 -0.47
N GLN A 682 25.61 60.95 0.72
CA GLN A 682 25.38 60.24 1.99
C GLN A 682 23.88 59.96 2.21
N ALA A 683 23.31 59.22 1.26
CA ALA A 683 21.97 58.64 1.21
C ALA A 683 22.12 57.14 0.90
N SER A 684 21.07 56.42 0.51
CA SER A 684 21.17 54.99 0.12
C SER A 684 21.91 54.77 -1.22
N SER A 685 23.15 55.28 -1.33
CA SER A 685 24.01 55.15 -2.50
C SER A 685 24.80 53.84 -2.46
N VAL A 686 24.79 53.13 -3.59
CA VAL A 686 25.58 51.91 -3.81
C VAL A 686 26.27 52.02 -5.15
N VAL A 687 27.54 51.59 -5.20
CA VAL A 687 28.33 51.42 -6.43
C VAL A 687 28.86 49.98 -6.43
N SER A 688 28.68 49.27 -7.53
CA SER A 688 29.30 47.96 -7.77
C SER A 688 30.19 48.02 -9.00
N ILE A 689 31.43 47.54 -8.87
CA ILE A 689 32.42 47.48 -9.94
C ILE A 689 32.97 46.05 -10.01
N THR A 690 32.72 45.38 -11.12
CA THR A 690 33.20 44.03 -11.40
C THR A 690 34.37 44.09 -12.36
N LEU A 691 35.46 43.39 -12.04
CA LEU A 691 36.58 43.16 -12.93
C LEU A 691 36.62 41.71 -13.38
N ILE A 692 36.79 41.53 -14.68
CA ILE A 692 36.83 40.24 -15.35
C ILE A 692 38.02 40.23 -16.30
N GLY A 693 39.06 39.45 -15.99
CA GLY A 693 40.14 39.12 -16.92
C GLY A 693 41.55 39.54 -16.52
N GLY A 694 42.50 39.19 -17.39
CA GLY A 694 43.93 39.52 -17.42
C GLY A 694 44.42 39.34 -18.87
N ALA A 695 45.48 40.03 -19.31
CA ALA A 695 45.96 39.87 -20.69
C ALA A 695 46.69 38.52 -20.83
N GLY A 696 46.05 37.55 -21.51
CA GLY A 696 46.67 36.30 -21.98
C GLY A 696 47.30 35.44 -20.89
N PHE A 697 46.52 34.53 -20.29
CA PHE A 697 47.05 33.42 -19.49
C PHE A 697 46.34 32.11 -19.90
N ASN A 698 47.08 31.00 -19.87
CA ASN A 698 46.93 29.79 -20.68
C ASN A 698 45.48 29.32 -20.96
N VAL A 699 45.17 29.10 -22.25
CA VAL A 699 43.94 28.40 -22.66
C VAL A 699 43.85 27.06 -21.91
N GLY A 700 42.72 26.81 -21.24
CA GLY A 700 42.49 25.59 -20.44
C GLY A 700 42.84 25.70 -18.94
N SER A 701 43.23 26.86 -18.43
CA SER A 701 43.51 27.09 -16.99
C SER A 701 42.50 28.04 -16.34
N PRO A 702 41.23 27.63 -16.11
CA PRO A 702 40.15 28.53 -15.65
C PRO A 702 40.42 29.17 -14.27
N GLN A 703 41.29 28.57 -13.45
CA GLN A 703 41.71 29.12 -12.15
C GLN A 703 42.50 30.44 -12.29
N GLN A 704 42.98 30.75 -13.50
CA GLN A 704 43.76 31.93 -13.80
C GLN A 704 42.92 33.15 -14.20
N ALA A 705 41.61 32.98 -14.46
CA ALA A 705 40.72 34.09 -14.76
C ALA A 705 40.55 34.95 -13.51
N GLY A 706 41.10 36.17 -13.52
CA GLY A 706 40.92 37.13 -12.42
C GLY A 706 39.47 37.63 -12.39
N ILE A 707 38.73 37.31 -11.33
CA ILE A 707 37.36 37.83 -11.12
C ILE A 707 37.27 38.43 -9.73
N SER A 708 36.98 39.72 -9.68
CA SER A 708 36.84 40.47 -8.44
C SER A 708 35.64 41.42 -8.52
N GLU A 709 34.90 41.53 -7.42
CA GLU A 709 33.72 42.40 -7.33
C GLU A 709 33.90 43.38 -6.16
N LEU A 710 34.01 44.66 -6.47
CA LEU A 710 34.11 45.74 -5.50
C LEU A 710 32.74 46.38 -5.29
N VAL A 711 32.23 46.29 -4.07
CA VAL A 711 30.95 46.91 -3.69
C VAL A 711 31.22 48.02 -2.68
N LEU A 712 30.79 49.23 -3.01
CA LEU A 712 30.85 50.41 -2.14
C LEU A 712 29.43 50.80 -1.73
N ARG A 713 29.25 51.20 -0.47
CA ARG A 713 28.00 51.76 0.05
C ARG A 713 28.26 53.01 0.86
N ALA A 714 27.37 53.99 0.78
CA ALA A 714 27.39 55.11 1.71
C ALA A 714 27.29 54.61 3.16
N GLY A 715 28.20 55.08 4.01
CA GLY A 715 28.23 54.76 5.43
C GLY A 715 27.28 55.66 6.23
N ASN A 716 26.80 55.16 7.37
CA ASN A 716 25.95 55.93 8.29
C ASN A 716 26.77 56.30 9.54
N GLY A 717 27.62 57.34 9.47
CA GLY A 717 28.52 57.73 10.57
C GLY A 717 29.33 58.99 10.28
N ASN A 718 30.06 59.54 11.28
CA ASN A 718 30.78 60.82 11.18
C ASN A 718 32.32 60.63 11.41
N PRO A 719 33.20 61.15 10.53
CA PRO A 719 32.88 61.85 9.30
C PRO A 719 32.20 60.92 8.30
N LYS A 720 31.21 61.45 7.59
CA LYS A 720 30.43 60.73 6.59
C LYS A 720 31.36 60.20 5.49
N GLY A 721 31.26 58.90 5.21
CA GLY A 721 32.23 58.14 4.41
C GLY A 721 31.57 57.03 3.62
N ILE A 722 32.34 56.22 2.91
CA ILE A 722 31.86 54.98 2.30
C ILE A 722 32.35 53.79 3.11
N THR A 723 31.62 52.68 3.03
CA THR A 723 32.11 51.34 3.38
C THR A 723 32.28 50.58 2.08
N GLY A 724 33.25 49.68 2.02
CA GLY A 724 33.42 48.85 0.84
C GLY A 724 33.90 47.45 1.16
N ALA A 725 33.52 46.52 0.30
CA ALA A 725 33.94 45.13 0.33
C ALA A 725 34.43 44.73 -1.05
N LEU A 726 35.61 44.12 -1.11
CA LEU A 726 36.14 43.47 -2.29
C LEU A 726 35.97 41.96 -2.17
N TRP A 727 35.22 41.37 -3.08
CA TRP A 727 34.99 39.92 -3.15
C TRP A 727 35.88 39.30 -4.22
N GLN A 728 36.80 38.45 -3.79
CA GLN A 728 37.70 37.70 -4.66
C GLN A 728 37.09 36.34 -4.96
N ARG A 729 36.80 36.06 -6.24
CA ARG A 729 36.34 34.74 -6.68
C ARG A 729 37.49 33.83 -7.11
N THR A 730 38.63 34.43 -7.49
CA THR A 730 39.89 33.76 -7.77
C THR A 730 41.03 34.52 -7.08
N SER A 731 42.18 33.88 -6.90
CA SER A 731 43.37 34.51 -6.28
C SER A 731 44.10 35.50 -7.21
N ALA A 732 43.55 35.75 -8.41
CA ALA A 732 44.06 36.68 -9.42
C ALA A 732 43.08 37.86 -9.58
N GLY A 733 43.58 39.07 -9.85
CA GLY A 733 42.76 40.28 -10.00
C GLY A 733 43.06 41.35 -8.95
N PHE A 734 42.01 41.91 -8.32
CA PHE A 734 42.16 42.85 -7.21
C PHE A 734 42.53 42.10 -5.94
N THR A 735 43.68 42.44 -5.38
CA THR A 735 44.23 41.86 -4.16
C THR A 735 43.85 42.66 -2.92
N ASN A 736 43.60 43.96 -3.09
CA ASN A 736 43.19 44.86 -2.04
C ASN A 736 42.51 46.10 -2.64
N PHE A 737 41.85 46.90 -1.82
CA PHE A 737 41.37 48.21 -2.22
C PHE A 737 41.31 49.18 -1.03
N ALA A 738 41.38 50.46 -1.36
CA ALA A 738 41.33 51.55 -0.40
C ALA A 738 40.71 52.78 -1.08
N TRP A 739 40.33 53.78 -0.30
CA TRP A 739 39.80 55.03 -0.85
C TRP A 739 40.25 56.25 -0.06
N VAL A 740 40.09 57.41 -0.68
CA VAL A 740 40.22 58.72 -0.02
C VAL A 740 39.08 59.62 -0.44
N ASN A 741 38.53 60.37 0.52
CA ASN A 741 37.55 61.42 0.23
C ASN A 741 38.27 62.65 -0.31
N THR A 742 37.97 63.05 -1.54
CA THR A 742 38.62 64.19 -2.19
C THR A 742 37.80 65.47 -2.12
N SER A 743 36.48 65.38 -1.98
CA SER A 743 35.60 66.54 -1.79
C SER A 743 34.18 66.11 -1.38
N GLY A 744 33.86 66.18 -0.08
CA GLY A 744 32.52 65.94 0.45
C GLY A 744 31.99 64.52 0.19
N ASP A 745 31.28 64.35 -0.93
CA ASP A 745 30.69 63.09 -1.36
C ASP A 745 31.49 62.40 -2.48
N THR A 746 32.61 62.96 -2.91
CA THR A 746 33.48 62.41 -3.96
C THR A 746 34.68 61.68 -3.38
N TYR A 747 34.94 60.47 -3.86
CA TYR A 747 35.97 59.56 -3.40
C TYR A 747 36.82 59.05 -4.56
N ASP A 748 38.13 59.05 -4.37
CA ASP A 748 39.04 58.33 -5.26
C ASP A 748 39.25 56.92 -4.73
N ILE A 749 38.99 55.94 -5.59
CA ILE A 749 39.06 54.51 -5.29
C ILE A 749 40.36 53.95 -5.85
N TYR A 750 41.18 53.42 -4.96
CA TYR A 750 42.45 52.77 -5.26
C TYR A 750 42.32 51.26 -5.08
N VAL A 751 42.94 50.52 -5.98
CA VAL A 751 42.92 49.06 -5.98
C VAL A 751 44.33 48.52 -6.15
N ALA A 752 44.67 47.51 -5.37
CA ALA A 752 45.90 46.78 -5.55
C ALA A 752 45.64 45.61 -6.50
N ILE A 753 46.45 45.47 -7.54
CA ILE A 753 46.35 44.35 -8.49
C ILE A 753 47.59 43.47 -8.40
N GLY A 754 47.41 42.17 -8.65
CA GLY A 754 48.51 41.21 -8.76
C GLY A 754 49.21 41.25 -10.13
N ASN A 755 50.37 40.59 -10.24
CA ASN A 755 51.28 40.62 -11.41
C ASN A 755 50.66 40.16 -12.76
N TYR A 756 49.46 39.57 -12.75
CA TYR A 756 48.87 38.89 -13.91
C TYR A 756 47.50 39.46 -14.35
N ALA A 757 47.07 40.59 -13.76
CA ALA A 757 45.81 41.27 -14.09
C ALA A 757 46.04 42.52 -14.95
N THR A 758 46.80 42.40 -16.05
CA THR A 758 47.28 43.54 -16.86
C THR A 758 46.29 44.07 -17.88
N GLY A 759 45.24 43.31 -18.22
CA GLY A 759 44.18 43.71 -19.15
C GLY A 759 42.83 43.16 -18.70
N VAL A 760 41.89 44.03 -18.35
CA VAL A 760 40.65 43.65 -17.66
C VAL A 760 39.44 44.27 -18.35
N ASN A 761 38.33 43.55 -18.35
CA ASN A 761 37.02 44.13 -18.62
C ASN A 761 36.41 44.58 -17.31
N ILE A 762 36.03 45.85 -17.24
CA ILE A 762 35.40 46.46 -16.09
C ILE A 762 33.93 46.65 -16.42
N GLN A 763 33.07 46.20 -15.53
CA GLN A 763 31.64 46.43 -15.56
C GLN A 763 31.23 47.18 -14.30
N TRP A 764 30.32 48.14 -14.38
CA TRP A 764 29.87 48.85 -13.19
C TRP A 764 28.41 49.28 -13.26
N ASP A 765 27.80 49.33 -12.08
CA ASP A 765 26.46 49.83 -11.85
C ASP A 765 26.40 50.62 -10.54
N TYR A 766 25.42 51.50 -10.43
CA TYR A 766 25.28 52.41 -9.29
C TYR A 766 23.86 52.94 -9.13
N THR A 767 23.50 53.39 -7.93
CA THR A 767 22.18 53.98 -7.65
C THR A 767 21.98 55.33 -8.35
N SER A 768 20.73 55.74 -8.59
CA SER A 768 20.41 56.94 -9.41
C SER A 768 20.98 58.25 -8.88
N ASN A 769 21.33 58.30 -7.59
CA ASN A 769 21.92 59.46 -6.92
C ASN A 769 23.46 59.42 -6.85
N ALA A 770 24.11 58.37 -7.35
CA ALA A 770 25.57 58.25 -7.40
C ALA A 770 26.10 58.45 -8.83
N SER A 771 27.40 58.67 -8.97
CA SER A 771 28.09 58.64 -10.26
C SER A 771 29.47 58.00 -10.15
N VAL A 772 29.92 57.37 -11.24
CA VAL A 772 31.20 56.65 -11.32
C VAL A 772 31.94 57.08 -12.58
N THR A 773 33.19 57.48 -12.43
CA THR A 773 34.13 57.69 -13.53
C THR A 773 35.26 56.68 -13.41
N ILE A 774 35.33 55.74 -14.35
CA ILE A 774 36.42 54.77 -14.46
C ILE A 774 37.60 55.41 -15.20
N HIS A 775 38.80 55.37 -14.61
CA HIS A 775 40.01 55.94 -15.21
C HIS A 775 40.67 54.92 -16.13
N THR A 776 40.38 54.96 -17.44
CA THR A 776 40.89 54.01 -18.46
C THR A 776 42.42 53.97 -18.62
N SER A 777 43.14 54.91 -18.00
CA SER A 777 44.61 54.91 -17.85
C SER A 777 44.96 55.27 -16.40
N PRO A 778 44.79 54.33 -15.46
CA PRO A 778 44.91 54.62 -14.03
C PRO A 778 46.38 54.83 -13.63
N ALA A 779 46.63 55.79 -12.73
CA ALA A 779 47.97 56.07 -12.23
C ALA A 779 48.49 54.89 -11.36
N TYR A 780 49.73 54.44 -11.63
CA TYR A 780 50.40 53.35 -10.93
C TYR A 780 51.25 53.82 -9.74
N SER A 781 51.27 53.03 -8.67
CA SER A 781 52.23 53.13 -7.57
C SER A 781 52.62 51.74 -7.08
N ALA A 782 53.91 51.48 -6.86
CA ALA A 782 54.40 50.21 -6.31
C ALA A 782 53.93 49.99 -4.86
N ASN A 783 53.78 51.06 -4.08
CA ASN A 783 53.35 51.04 -2.69
C ASN A 783 51.95 51.64 -2.54
N LYS A 784 51.25 51.29 -1.46
CA LYS A 784 49.96 51.91 -1.11
C LYS A 784 50.17 53.42 -0.90
N PRO A 785 49.41 54.30 -1.59
CA PRO A 785 49.46 55.74 -1.33
C PRO A 785 49.11 56.07 0.13
N GLU A 786 49.75 57.09 0.69
CA GLU A 786 49.51 57.53 2.07
C GLU A 786 48.13 58.20 2.23
N GLY A 787 47.52 58.08 3.41
CA GLY A 787 46.24 58.73 3.74
C GLY A 787 44.98 58.02 3.22
N LEU A 788 45.10 56.82 2.64
CA LEU A 788 43.94 56.01 2.20
C LEU A 788 43.33 55.17 3.33
N THR A 789 42.01 55.10 3.39
CA THR A 789 41.24 54.19 4.25
C THR A 789 41.10 52.83 3.58
N ASP A 790 41.45 51.75 4.29
CA ASP A 790 41.31 50.38 3.78
C ASP A 790 39.86 49.90 3.81
N GLY A 791 39.51 49.09 2.82
CA GLY A 791 38.29 48.30 2.87
C GLY A 791 38.50 46.86 3.28
N SER A 792 37.39 46.12 3.33
CA SER A 792 37.42 44.70 3.68
C SER A 792 37.54 43.84 2.42
N VAL A 793 38.40 42.83 2.47
CA VAL A 793 38.55 41.83 1.40
C VAL A 793 37.98 40.49 1.87
N TYR A 794 37.15 39.87 1.05
CA TYR A 794 36.55 38.56 1.29
C TYR A 794 36.93 37.61 0.14
N SER A 795 37.47 36.44 0.47
CA SER A 795 37.81 35.41 -0.51
C SER A 795 36.74 34.33 -0.53
N LEU A 796 36.13 34.08 -1.69
CA LEU A 796 35.17 32.98 -1.91
C LEU A 796 35.86 31.67 -2.32
N TYR A 797 37.19 31.71 -2.48
CA TYR A 797 38.03 30.56 -2.75
C TYR A 797 38.35 29.82 -1.43
N ILE A 798 37.77 28.63 -1.24
CA ILE A 798 38.27 27.67 -0.25
C ILE A 798 39.43 26.93 -0.91
N SER A 799 40.63 27.10 -0.38
CA SER A 799 41.77 26.29 -0.82
C SER A 799 41.48 24.81 -0.51
N PRO A 800 41.83 23.83 -1.36
CA PRO A 800 41.70 22.41 -1.02
C PRO A 800 42.37 22.04 0.32
N HIS A 801 43.38 22.82 0.73
CA HIS A 801 44.07 22.68 2.00
C HIS A 801 43.20 22.97 3.24
N GLU A 802 42.06 23.66 3.07
CA GLU A 802 41.07 23.95 4.12
C GLU A 802 39.93 22.92 4.17
N LEU A 803 39.79 22.07 3.14
CA LEU A 803 38.78 20.99 3.12
C LEU A 803 39.19 19.76 3.94
N TYR A 804 40.51 19.53 4.09
CA TYR A 804 41.07 18.48 4.94
C TYR A 804 42.25 19.04 5.75
N PRO A 805 42.09 19.26 7.07
CA PRO A 805 43.04 20.01 7.88
C PRO A 805 44.36 19.27 8.11
N VAL A 806 45.44 20.04 8.35
CA VAL A 806 46.75 19.50 8.76
C VAL A 806 46.57 18.71 10.06
N GLY A 807 47.18 17.52 10.14
CA GLY A 807 47.03 16.62 11.29
C GLY A 807 45.87 15.63 11.21
N ALA A 808 45.03 15.67 10.18
CA ALA A 808 44.04 14.61 9.96
C ALA A 808 44.69 13.37 9.29
N PRO A 809 44.44 12.15 9.78
CA PRO A 809 44.99 10.91 9.21
C PRO A 809 44.33 10.57 7.87
N ILE A 810 45.13 10.33 6.82
CA ILE A 810 44.68 10.04 5.46
C ILE A 810 45.00 8.57 5.13
N PRO A 811 44.01 7.73 4.76
CA PRO A 811 44.27 6.37 4.31
C PRO A 811 44.86 6.38 2.89
N TRP A 812 46.14 6.05 2.77
CA TRP A 812 46.87 6.08 1.51
C TRP A 812 47.03 4.68 0.91
N PRO A 813 46.66 4.44 -0.36
CA PRO A 813 46.62 3.11 -0.97
C PRO A 813 47.98 2.60 -1.49
N SER A 814 49.06 3.36 -1.30
CA SER A 814 50.40 3.03 -1.81
C SER A 814 51.44 3.07 -0.70
N ASP A 815 52.53 2.34 -0.86
CA ASP A 815 53.71 2.43 0.02
C ASP A 815 54.55 3.68 -0.24
N THR A 816 54.37 4.35 -1.38
CA THR A 816 55.07 5.58 -1.72
C THR A 816 54.34 6.79 -1.16
N VAL A 817 54.95 7.45 -0.17
CA VAL A 817 54.39 8.65 0.47
C VAL A 817 54.56 9.87 -0.44
N PRO A 818 53.49 10.65 -0.72
CA PRO A 818 53.61 11.89 -1.48
C PRO A 818 54.43 12.95 -0.75
N SER A 819 55.09 13.83 -1.51
CA SER A 819 55.82 14.97 -0.93
C SER A 819 54.90 15.86 -0.08
N GLY A 820 55.39 16.30 1.08
CA GLY A 820 54.63 17.09 2.06
C GLY A 820 53.81 16.27 3.07
N TYR A 821 53.88 14.94 3.01
CA TYR A 821 53.22 14.01 3.93
C TYR A 821 54.24 13.11 4.64
N ALA A 822 53.85 12.52 5.77
CA ALA A 822 54.61 11.50 6.48
C ALA A 822 53.70 10.33 6.88
N LEU A 823 54.25 9.10 6.93
CA LEU A 823 53.56 7.95 7.52
C LEU A 823 53.30 8.18 9.00
N MET A 824 52.21 7.67 9.54
CA MET A 824 51.86 7.80 10.96
C MET A 824 52.37 6.60 11.74
N GLN A 825 53.60 6.70 12.28
CA GLN A 825 54.33 5.57 12.87
C GLN A 825 54.82 5.84 14.30
N GLY A 826 54.27 6.84 14.99
CA GLY A 826 54.70 7.17 16.37
C GLY A 826 55.89 8.11 16.45
N GLN A 827 56.33 8.72 15.34
CA GLN A 827 57.53 9.56 15.30
C GLN A 827 57.30 10.98 15.84
N THR A 828 58.37 11.59 16.36
CA THR A 828 58.39 13.00 16.78
C THR A 828 58.52 13.95 15.59
N PHE A 829 58.09 15.20 15.75
CA PHE A 829 58.32 16.29 14.78
C PHE A 829 58.65 17.62 15.47
N ASP A 830 59.30 18.52 14.74
CA ASP A 830 59.61 19.87 15.22
C ASP A 830 58.35 20.76 15.17
N LYS A 831 57.88 21.17 16.35
CA LYS A 831 56.68 22.00 16.51
C LYS A 831 56.85 23.41 15.95
N SER A 832 58.08 23.93 15.93
CA SER A 832 58.38 25.25 15.37
C SER A 832 58.40 25.21 13.85
N ALA A 833 58.87 24.11 13.25
CA ALA A 833 58.84 23.91 11.80
C ALA A 833 57.43 23.62 11.26
N TYR A 834 56.59 22.92 12.06
CA TYR A 834 55.23 22.51 11.66
C TYR A 834 54.16 22.99 12.65
N PRO A 835 53.86 24.30 12.72
CA PRO A 835 52.98 24.87 13.74
C PRO A 835 51.52 24.39 13.62
N LYS A 836 51.04 24.13 12.40
CA LYS A 836 49.68 23.58 12.19
C LYS A 836 49.57 22.12 12.62
N LEU A 837 50.63 21.32 12.39
CA LEU A 837 50.69 19.94 12.88
C LEU A 837 50.82 19.91 14.41
N ALA A 838 51.54 20.86 15.00
CA ALA A 838 51.64 21.05 16.45
C ALA A 838 50.29 21.42 17.09
N ALA A 839 49.42 22.12 16.37
CA ALA A 839 48.06 22.38 16.84
C ALA A 839 47.20 21.10 16.90
N ALA A 840 47.37 20.19 15.94
CA ALA A 840 46.67 18.90 15.91
C ALA A 840 47.27 17.88 16.90
N TYR A 841 48.60 17.86 17.05
CA TYR A 841 49.34 16.99 17.96
C TYR A 841 50.23 17.80 18.91
N PRO A 842 49.66 18.38 19.98
CA PRO A 842 50.41 19.23 20.92
C PRO A 842 51.61 18.55 21.59
N SER A 843 51.59 17.20 21.66
CA SER A 843 52.71 16.38 22.16
C SER A 843 53.97 16.51 21.31
N GLY A 844 53.86 16.94 20.04
CA GLY A 844 54.95 16.87 19.06
C GLY A 844 55.24 15.45 18.57
N VAL A 845 54.28 14.52 18.74
CA VAL A 845 54.38 13.11 18.33
C VAL A 845 53.19 12.78 17.43
N ILE A 846 53.47 12.28 16.22
CA ILE A 846 52.45 11.75 15.30
C ILE A 846 52.02 10.37 15.84
N PRO A 847 50.71 10.05 15.96
CA PRO A 847 50.26 8.74 16.41
C PRO A 847 50.81 7.58 15.56
N ASP A 848 51.06 6.42 16.18
CA ASP A 848 51.32 5.18 15.43
C ASP A 848 50.00 4.55 15.02
N MET A 849 49.74 4.50 13.72
CA MET A 849 48.50 4.03 13.13
C MET A 849 48.64 2.69 12.40
N ARG A 850 49.81 2.02 12.50
CA ARG A 850 50.02 0.70 11.91
C ARG A 850 49.14 -0.34 12.60
N SER A 851 48.39 -1.11 11.83
CA SER A 851 47.43 -2.11 12.32
C SER A 851 46.30 -1.57 13.22
N TRP A 852 46.12 -0.24 13.28
CA TRP A 852 45.06 0.38 14.07
C TRP A 852 43.90 0.83 13.18
N THR A 853 42.67 0.62 13.65
CA THR A 853 41.45 1.16 13.01
C THR A 853 41.00 2.42 13.74
N ILE A 854 40.68 3.48 12.99
CA ILE A 854 40.12 4.71 13.57
C ILE A 854 38.70 4.45 14.06
N LYS A 855 38.46 4.74 15.34
CA LYS A 855 37.12 4.75 15.96
C LYS A 855 36.79 6.17 16.40
N GLY A 856 35.58 6.63 16.09
CA GLY A 856 35.11 7.94 16.56
C GLY A 856 35.15 7.99 18.09
N LYS A 857 35.68 9.07 18.66
CA LYS A 857 35.72 9.26 20.12
C LYS A 857 34.26 9.26 20.64
N PRO A 858 33.87 8.33 21.54
CA PRO A 858 32.53 8.35 22.12
C PRO A 858 32.30 9.64 22.91
N ALA A 859 31.03 10.03 23.10
CA ALA A 859 30.66 11.25 23.83
C ALA A 859 31.31 11.31 25.23
N SER A 860 31.46 10.17 25.90
CA SER A 860 32.12 10.02 27.19
C SER A 860 32.92 8.70 27.27
N GLY A 861 33.78 8.58 28.29
CA GLY A 861 34.48 7.33 28.63
C GLY A 861 35.83 7.08 27.96
N ARG A 862 36.23 7.88 26.95
CA ARG A 862 37.55 7.80 26.30
C ARG A 862 38.11 9.17 25.89
N ALA A 863 39.44 9.30 25.96
CA ALA A 863 40.17 10.47 25.47
C ALA A 863 40.47 10.35 23.96
N VAL A 864 40.66 11.48 23.28
CA VAL A 864 41.13 11.50 21.89
C VAL A 864 42.54 10.88 21.82
N LEU A 865 42.82 10.11 20.77
CA LEU A 865 44.06 9.34 20.59
C LEU A 865 44.31 8.19 21.59
N SER A 866 43.32 7.83 22.43
CA SER A 866 43.43 6.64 23.29
C SER A 866 43.29 5.34 22.49
N GLN A 867 44.12 4.33 22.82
CA GLN A 867 44.09 3.01 22.19
C GLN A 867 43.04 2.10 22.84
N GLU A 868 42.41 1.24 22.03
CA GLU A 868 41.42 0.24 22.46
C GLU A 868 41.82 -1.11 21.88
N GLN A 869 42.22 -2.05 22.72
CA GLN A 869 42.48 -3.42 22.29
C GLN A 869 41.20 -4.06 21.74
N ASP A 870 41.35 -4.96 20.80
CA ASP A 870 40.25 -5.74 20.25
C ASP A 870 39.61 -6.64 21.33
N GLY A 871 38.32 -6.95 21.16
CA GLY A 871 37.59 -7.73 22.15
C GLY A 871 36.28 -8.26 21.62
N ILE A 872 35.96 -9.50 21.99
CA ILE A 872 34.72 -10.17 21.62
C ILE A 872 33.60 -9.66 22.52
N LYS A 873 32.43 -9.36 21.94
CA LYS A 873 31.24 -9.00 22.70
C LYS A 873 30.80 -10.18 23.58
N SER A 874 30.45 -9.91 24.83
CA SER A 874 29.88 -10.94 25.73
C SER A 874 28.69 -11.63 25.07
N HIS A 875 28.75 -12.96 24.97
CA HIS A 875 27.73 -13.80 24.38
C HIS A 875 27.75 -15.20 25.00
N THR A 876 26.66 -15.93 24.84
CA THR A 876 26.51 -17.33 25.27
C THR A 876 26.02 -18.18 24.11
N HIS A 877 26.14 -19.50 24.25
CA HIS A 877 25.61 -20.48 23.29
C HIS A 877 24.62 -21.38 24.02
N SER A 878 23.57 -21.82 23.30
CA SER A 878 22.79 -22.96 23.77
C SER A 878 23.64 -24.22 23.63
N ALA A 879 23.63 -25.06 24.66
CA ALA A 879 24.30 -26.35 24.65
C ALA A 879 23.30 -27.44 25.02
N SER A 880 23.46 -28.63 24.45
CA SER A 880 22.68 -29.81 24.76
C SER A 880 23.60 -30.99 25.04
N ALA A 881 23.14 -31.88 25.93
CA ALA A 881 23.74 -33.20 26.12
C ALA A 881 22.79 -34.23 25.49
N SER A 882 23.34 -35.21 24.78
CA SER A 882 22.55 -36.31 24.23
C SER A 882 21.99 -37.19 25.34
N SER A 883 20.73 -37.61 25.21
CA SER A 883 20.18 -38.66 26.06
C SER A 883 21.03 -39.92 25.92
N THR A 884 21.48 -40.48 27.04
CA THR A 884 22.29 -41.70 27.08
C THR A 884 21.53 -42.77 27.85
N ASP A 885 21.13 -43.83 27.16
CA ASP A 885 20.54 -45.00 27.81
C ASP A 885 21.65 -45.78 28.54
N LEU A 886 21.51 -45.95 29.85
CA LEU A 886 22.46 -46.70 30.67
C LEU A 886 22.33 -48.22 30.46
N GLY A 887 21.29 -48.66 29.73
CA GLY A 887 20.97 -50.05 29.43
C GLY A 887 20.50 -50.85 30.65
N THR A 888 19.95 -52.03 30.42
CA THR A 888 19.47 -52.91 31.50
C THR A 888 20.63 -53.45 32.35
N LYS A 889 20.41 -53.57 33.66
CA LYS A 889 21.35 -54.21 34.61
C LYS A 889 20.60 -55.31 35.36
N THR A 890 21.22 -56.49 35.44
CA THR A 890 20.66 -57.62 36.18
C THR A 890 21.06 -57.52 37.65
N THR A 891 20.11 -57.68 38.56
CA THR A 891 20.39 -57.70 39.99
C THR A 891 21.14 -58.97 40.39
N SER A 892 21.76 -58.99 41.57
CA SER A 892 22.26 -60.23 42.16
C SER A 892 21.11 -61.24 42.36
N SER A 893 21.39 -62.54 42.24
CA SER A 893 20.42 -63.60 42.53
C SER A 893 20.23 -63.74 44.06
N PHE A 894 18.98 -63.90 44.50
CA PHE A 894 18.63 -64.17 45.89
C PHE A 894 17.69 -65.38 45.96
N ASP A 895 18.12 -66.44 46.67
CA ASP A 895 17.39 -67.69 46.82
C ASP A 895 16.69 -67.76 48.19
N TYR A 896 15.37 -67.97 48.18
CA TYR A 896 14.58 -68.12 49.41
C TYR A 896 14.77 -69.51 50.08
N GLY A 897 15.33 -70.49 49.37
CA GLY A 897 15.47 -71.88 49.81
C GLY A 897 14.13 -72.60 50.00
N THR A 898 14.13 -73.77 50.68
CA THR A 898 12.91 -74.54 51.01
C THR A 898 12.27 -74.02 52.30
N LYS A 899 10.93 -73.84 52.32
CA LYS A 899 10.16 -73.43 53.51
C LYS A 899 9.15 -74.53 53.90
N THR A 900 8.99 -74.78 55.20
CA THR A 900 8.06 -75.78 55.76
C THR A 900 6.74 -75.14 56.22
N THR A 901 5.61 -75.83 56.04
CA THR A 901 4.29 -75.40 56.55
C THR A 901 4.08 -75.83 58.01
N SER A 902 3.19 -75.15 58.75
CA SER A 902 2.80 -75.55 60.11
C SER A 902 1.78 -76.70 60.09
N SER A 903 1.95 -77.70 60.96
CA SER A 903 1.04 -78.86 61.07
C SER A 903 -0.29 -78.47 61.70
N PHE A 904 -1.41 -78.81 61.05
CA PHE A 904 -2.78 -78.61 61.55
C PHE A 904 -3.45 -79.98 61.75
N ASP A 905 -3.86 -80.29 62.98
CA ASP A 905 -4.54 -81.54 63.34
C ASP A 905 -6.06 -81.38 63.15
N TYR A 906 -6.68 -82.30 62.41
CA TYR A 906 -8.12 -82.26 62.09
C TYR A 906 -9.03 -82.75 63.22
N GLY A 907 -8.48 -83.10 64.39
CA GLY A 907 -9.24 -83.49 65.57
C GLY A 907 -9.93 -84.86 65.44
N THR A 908 -10.15 -85.53 66.56
CA THR A 908 -10.78 -86.86 66.60
C THR A 908 -12.25 -86.80 66.22
N LYS A 909 -12.65 -87.51 65.16
CA LYS A 909 -14.05 -87.79 64.85
C LYS A 909 -14.50 -89.09 65.52
N THR A 910 -15.66 -89.06 66.18
CA THR A 910 -16.29 -90.24 66.79
C THR A 910 -17.09 -91.02 65.74
N THR A 911 -17.13 -92.35 65.88
CA THR A 911 -17.99 -93.23 65.08
C THR A 911 -19.41 -93.26 65.66
N ASN A 912 -20.39 -93.75 64.89
CA ASN A 912 -21.71 -94.06 65.43
C ASN A 912 -21.66 -95.29 66.37
N SER A 913 -22.56 -95.36 67.36
CA SER A 913 -22.63 -96.51 68.29
C SER A 913 -23.34 -97.71 67.64
N ALA A 914 -22.56 -98.71 67.22
CA ALA A 914 -23.04 -100.02 66.77
C ALA A 914 -22.17 -101.13 67.39
N GLY A 915 -22.74 -102.31 67.66
CA GLY A 915 -22.02 -103.44 68.31
C GLY A 915 -22.70 -104.07 69.53
N ASN A 916 -23.97 -103.73 69.82
CA ASN A 916 -24.74 -104.37 70.90
C ASN A 916 -24.98 -105.86 70.56
N HIS A 917 -24.49 -106.78 71.39
CA HIS A 917 -24.68 -108.22 71.27
C HIS A 917 -24.68 -108.89 72.65
N SER A 918 -25.25 -110.09 72.77
CA SER A 918 -25.30 -110.88 74.01
C SER A 918 -24.58 -112.22 73.85
N HIS A 919 -24.13 -112.80 74.98
CA HIS A 919 -23.48 -114.12 75.04
C HIS A 919 -24.28 -115.05 75.96
N ASN A 920 -24.38 -116.34 75.61
CA ASN A 920 -24.96 -117.37 76.46
C ASN A 920 -23.88 -117.97 77.39
N ILE A 921 -24.14 -118.06 78.70
CA ILE A 921 -23.24 -118.70 79.69
C ILE A 921 -23.67 -120.17 79.90
N PRO A 922 -22.82 -121.18 79.60
CA PRO A 922 -23.10 -122.58 79.92
C PRO A 922 -22.85 -122.87 81.41
N VAL A 923 -23.77 -123.56 82.10
CA VAL A 923 -23.65 -123.99 83.51
C VAL A 923 -23.37 -125.50 83.59
N GLY A 924 -22.30 -125.90 84.28
CA GLY A 924 -21.90 -127.30 84.46
C GLY A 924 -21.54 -127.64 85.91
N HIS A 925 -22.16 -128.70 86.45
CA HIS A 925 -21.95 -129.23 87.80
C HIS A 925 -20.76 -130.20 87.84
N THR A 926 -19.79 -130.01 88.75
CA THR A 926 -19.08 -131.11 89.43
C THR A 926 -18.22 -130.60 90.60
N GLY A 927 -18.45 -131.20 91.78
CA GLY A 927 -17.47 -131.57 92.81
C GLY A 927 -16.41 -130.57 93.29
N ALA A 928 -16.64 -130.08 94.52
CA ALA A 928 -15.65 -129.79 95.57
C ALA A 928 -14.59 -128.70 95.35
N GLY A 929 -14.74 -127.59 96.10
CA GLY A 929 -13.60 -126.75 96.50
C GLY A 929 -13.69 -125.25 96.19
N ASN A 930 -14.54 -124.55 96.94
CA ASN A 930 -14.41 -123.14 97.37
C ASN A 930 -14.47 -121.99 96.33
N GLY A 931 -15.68 -121.40 96.19
CA GLY A 931 -15.98 -120.05 95.67
C GLY A 931 -16.21 -119.98 94.16
N VAL A 932 -17.39 -119.72 93.58
CA VAL A 932 -18.61 -119.03 94.00
C VAL A 932 -19.83 -119.81 93.47
N SER A 933 -20.83 -119.97 94.33
CA SER A 933 -22.13 -120.58 94.03
C SER A 933 -23.20 -119.50 94.12
N ALA A 934 -24.05 -119.36 93.09
CA ALA A 934 -25.38 -118.75 93.18
C ALA A 934 -26.22 -119.42 92.09
N GLY A 935 -27.17 -120.33 92.34
CA GLY A 935 -27.96 -120.54 93.55
C GLY A 935 -29.40 -120.10 93.24
N TYR A 936 -30.27 -121.07 92.92
CA TYR A 936 -31.71 -120.88 92.90
C TYR A 936 -32.20 -120.41 94.28
N ASN A 937 -32.57 -119.14 94.44
CA ASN A 937 -33.76 -118.69 95.18
C ASN A 937 -33.83 -117.16 95.30
N ALA A 938 -35.05 -116.64 95.13
CA ALA A 938 -35.57 -115.32 95.49
C ALA A 938 -34.82 -114.06 94.98
N ALA A 939 -35.52 -113.32 94.12
CA ALA A 939 -35.25 -111.98 93.58
C ALA A 939 -34.17 -111.16 94.31
N LEU A 940 -33.11 -110.77 93.59
CA LEU A 940 -32.32 -109.53 93.77
C LEU A 940 -31.22 -109.42 92.67
N GLY A 941 -31.33 -108.43 91.79
CA GLY A 941 -30.18 -107.81 91.09
C GLY A 941 -29.68 -108.41 89.75
N THR A 942 -29.49 -107.55 88.75
CA THR A 942 -28.71 -107.83 87.53
C THR A 942 -27.21 -107.75 87.83
N GLY A 943 -26.46 -108.83 87.57
CA GLY A 943 -24.99 -108.84 87.62
C GLY A 943 -24.39 -108.64 86.23
N THR A 944 -23.43 -107.73 86.09
CA THR A 944 -22.66 -107.50 84.86
C THR A 944 -21.45 -108.42 84.78
N THR A 945 -21.13 -108.95 83.60
CA THR A 945 -19.87 -109.68 83.35
C THR A 945 -18.67 -108.74 83.49
N SER A 946 -17.46 -109.30 83.66
CA SER A 946 -16.22 -108.49 83.57
C SER A 946 -16.09 -107.83 82.19
N SER A 947 -15.55 -106.62 82.13
CA SER A 947 -15.34 -105.88 80.87
C SER A 947 -14.32 -106.60 79.96
N ALA A 948 -14.72 -106.91 78.72
CA ALA A 948 -13.88 -107.48 77.66
C ALA A 948 -14.40 -107.00 76.28
N GLY A 949 -13.58 -107.07 75.22
CA GLY A 949 -14.00 -106.70 73.85
C GLY A 949 -13.35 -105.45 73.22
N GLY A 950 -12.25 -104.94 73.79
CA GLY A 950 -11.49 -103.84 73.19
C GLY A 950 -10.90 -104.22 71.83
N HIS A 951 -11.27 -103.51 70.76
CA HIS A 951 -10.68 -103.62 69.43
C HIS A 951 -10.73 -102.26 68.72
N ALA A 952 -9.95 -102.08 67.65
CA ALA A 952 -9.86 -100.83 66.88
C ALA A 952 -10.13 -101.07 65.38
N HIS A 953 -10.55 -100.04 64.67
CA HIS A 953 -10.75 -100.02 63.21
C HIS A 953 -9.86 -98.94 62.57
N ASN A 954 -9.33 -99.18 61.36
CA ASN A 954 -8.48 -98.22 60.65
C ASN A 954 -9.32 -97.41 59.63
N VAL A 955 -9.12 -96.09 59.56
CA VAL A 955 -9.67 -95.19 58.53
C VAL A 955 -8.51 -94.50 57.81
N TYR A 956 -8.45 -94.61 56.47
CA TYR A 956 -7.39 -94.01 55.65
C TYR A 956 -7.83 -92.65 55.08
N ILE A 957 -7.03 -91.60 55.28
CA ILE A 957 -7.09 -90.35 54.50
C ILE A 957 -5.80 -90.27 53.68
N GLY A 958 -5.91 -90.16 52.36
CA GLY A 958 -4.77 -90.21 51.43
C GLY A 958 -3.88 -88.97 51.45
N ALA A 959 -2.62 -89.15 51.03
CA ALA A 959 -1.67 -88.05 50.85
C ALA A 959 -2.22 -87.03 49.84
N HIS A 960 -2.15 -85.75 50.18
CA HIS A 960 -2.49 -84.67 49.25
C HIS A 960 -1.46 -83.54 49.38
N ASN A 961 -1.28 -82.81 48.28
CA ASN A 961 -0.39 -81.65 48.19
C ASN A 961 -1.23 -80.37 48.08
N HIS A 962 -0.70 -79.24 48.56
CA HIS A 962 -1.29 -77.93 48.35
C HIS A 962 -0.46 -77.12 47.35
N THR A 963 -1.13 -76.42 46.44
CA THR A 963 -0.50 -75.41 45.56
C THR A 963 -0.55 -74.06 46.27
N ILE A 964 0.61 -73.47 46.53
CA ILE A 964 0.72 -72.13 47.15
C ILE A 964 1.28 -71.15 46.11
N GLY A 965 0.47 -70.19 45.69
CA GLY A 965 0.93 -69.07 44.86
C GLY A 965 1.65 -68.03 45.71
N ILE A 966 2.98 -67.93 45.60
CA ILE A 966 3.78 -66.92 46.33
C ILE A 966 3.63 -65.52 45.69
N GLY A 967 3.34 -65.46 44.39
CA GLY A 967 3.13 -64.22 43.63
C GLY A 967 4.43 -63.60 43.10
N ALA A 968 4.28 -62.68 42.15
CA ALA A 968 5.38 -61.86 41.64
C ALA A 968 5.56 -60.63 42.53
N HIS A 969 6.81 -60.19 42.69
CA HIS A 969 7.11 -58.92 43.34
C HIS A 969 8.21 -58.18 42.58
N ALA A 970 8.23 -56.86 42.67
CA ALA A 970 9.24 -55.99 42.07
C ALA A 970 9.82 -55.07 43.15
N HIS A 971 11.06 -54.66 42.96
CA HIS A 971 11.75 -53.71 43.85
C HIS A 971 12.02 -52.41 43.11
N SER A 972 11.94 -51.29 43.82
CA SER A 972 12.37 -49.98 43.32
C SER A 972 13.80 -49.72 43.80
N VAL A 973 14.74 -49.50 42.88
CA VAL A 973 16.12 -49.10 43.19
C VAL A 973 16.30 -47.61 42.89
N ILE A 974 16.75 -46.85 43.89
CA ILE A 974 17.05 -45.43 43.77
C ILE A 974 18.49 -45.28 43.25
N ILE A 975 18.66 -44.77 42.03
CA ILE A 975 19.99 -44.56 41.39
C ILE A 975 20.66 -43.27 41.88
N GLY A 976 19.87 -42.25 42.25
CA GLY A 976 20.36 -40.94 42.71
C GLY A 976 20.83 -40.01 41.59
N PRO A 977 20.99 -38.70 41.88
CA PRO A 977 21.51 -37.73 40.93
C PRO A 977 23.03 -37.88 40.74
N HIS A 978 23.52 -37.65 39.52
CA HIS A 978 24.94 -37.52 39.22
C HIS A 978 25.16 -36.39 38.21
N GLY A 979 26.40 -35.90 38.10
CA GLY A 979 26.76 -34.80 37.20
C GLY A 979 28.01 -35.10 36.37
N HIS A 980 28.29 -34.23 35.41
CA HIS A 980 29.45 -34.33 34.53
C HIS A 980 30.21 -33.00 34.51
N THR A 981 31.53 -33.06 34.31
CA THR A 981 32.33 -31.86 34.01
C THR A 981 32.21 -31.55 32.53
N ILE A 982 31.80 -30.33 32.18
CA ILE A 982 31.71 -29.88 30.80
C ILE A 982 32.85 -28.90 30.52
N THR A 983 33.67 -29.19 29.53
CA THR A 983 34.74 -28.29 29.05
C THR A 983 34.36 -27.77 27.67
N VAL A 984 34.25 -26.45 27.53
CA VAL A 984 34.05 -25.77 26.25
C VAL A 984 35.40 -25.26 25.76
N ASN A 985 35.88 -25.80 24.64
CA ASN A 985 37.18 -25.43 24.07
C ASN A 985 37.15 -24.01 23.49
N ALA A 986 38.27 -23.30 23.60
CA ALA A 986 38.43 -21.99 22.97
C ALA A 986 38.29 -22.09 21.44
N THR A 987 37.59 -21.13 20.83
CA THR A 987 37.40 -21.04 19.38
C THR A 987 37.53 -19.57 18.95
N GLY A 988 38.41 -19.29 17.99
CA GLY A 988 38.68 -17.94 17.49
C GLY A 988 40.09 -17.81 16.89
N ASN A 989 40.38 -16.62 16.35
CA ASN A 989 41.72 -16.23 15.90
C ASN A 989 42.45 -15.45 17.02
N GLU A 990 43.71 -15.07 16.79
CA GLU A 990 44.49 -14.24 17.73
C GLU A 990 43.88 -12.84 17.94
N GLU A 991 43.28 -12.26 16.89
CA GLU A 991 42.62 -10.95 16.92
C GLU A 991 41.14 -11.04 16.53
N ASN A 992 40.31 -10.19 17.15
CA ASN A 992 38.92 -10.00 16.78
C ASN A 992 38.81 -8.99 15.62
N THR A 993 38.80 -9.49 14.39
CA THR A 993 38.79 -8.68 13.17
C THR A 993 37.39 -8.50 12.57
N VAL A 994 37.12 -7.33 12.00
CA VAL A 994 36.09 -7.13 10.98
C VAL A 994 36.71 -7.16 9.58
N LYS A 995 35.92 -7.30 8.52
CA LYS A 995 36.44 -7.16 7.14
C LYS A 995 37.12 -5.79 6.99
N ASN A 996 38.40 -5.80 6.66
CA ASN A 996 39.23 -4.60 6.54
C ASN A 996 40.14 -4.69 5.29
N ILE A 997 40.61 -3.53 4.84
CA ILE A 997 41.60 -3.38 3.77
C ILE A 997 42.75 -2.56 4.35
N ALA A 998 43.98 -3.01 4.14
CA ALA A 998 45.17 -2.31 4.61
C ALA A 998 45.41 -1.03 3.78
N PHE A 999 45.52 0.11 4.48
CA PHE A 999 45.98 1.38 3.92
C PHE A 999 47.10 1.91 4.80
N ASN A 1000 48.04 2.64 4.21
CA ASN A 1000 49.06 3.37 4.94
C ASN A 1000 48.47 4.69 5.44
N TYR A 1001 48.29 4.85 6.75
CA TYR A 1001 47.89 6.14 7.29
C TYR A 1001 49.04 7.15 7.16
N ILE A 1002 48.80 8.22 6.39
CA ILE A 1002 49.72 9.36 6.24
C ILE A 1002 49.09 10.63 6.82
N VAL A 1003 49.92 11.62 7.13
CA VAL A 1003 49.48 12.93 7.63
C VAL A 1003 50.19 14.06 6.89
N ARG A 1004 49.46 15.13 6.59
CA ARG A 1004 50.03 16.34 5.96
C ARG A 1004 50.86 17.10 6.99
N LEU A 1005 52.03 17.60 6.59
CA LEU A 1005 52.96 18.30 7.49
C LEU A 1005 52.66 19.81 7.64
N ALA A 1006 52.19 20.50 6.59
CA ALA A 1006 52.02 21.97 6.59
C ALA A 1006 50.75 22.49 5.87
#